data_AF-A0A954LKQ7-F1
#
_entry.id   AF-A0A954LKQ7-F1
#
_cell.length_a   1.000
_cell.length_b   1.000
_cell.length_c   1.000
_cell.angle_alpha   90.00
_cell.angle_beta   90.00
_cell.angle_gamma   90.00
#
_symmetry.space_group_name_H-M   'P 1'
#
loop_
_entity.id
_entity.type
_entity.pdbx_description
1 polymer ?
#
loop_
_entity_poly.entity_id
_entity_poly.type
_entity_poly.pdbx_seq_one_letter_code
_entity_poly.pdbx_strand_id
1 'polypeptide(L)'
;MGTVYAVGTTTVTSTSKPVVSASIGEGVDANVTAIGKIDPPELELLDPNRGAFDGDIFVRAFGRGEADSYAQASGGGIGGQIGVPNAISVIEPTVDAFIGSDSDIVAGGNIVVHALLDYDIPPTLLTNDEIGDVDAENDTIAFDFPLNNGTTVQYNVSDGVSIIPGLVSDRLYNVLTSLIETRYTAVTPAAGEIDNTVMIVTGDLIRIDENFAGLGDRGSVYRYTGPTASLQLSTQDYQTASGLWEKVVQLGNAFDANTDIDPDTDTIRFAQPHNFQAGDRVFYNPLGGFEIVEPWQSTDLSSVFYVKLIKIGESEVDGHLHPVYDAFRIRLVKDSETALADEGTLLDTFSSGDVNREADTLTIPSHSFSLNQQVTYQAANVAFTAVDVNETSNILTISNHGYLTGDSVVYRRSGTTPDGNPLPSIGNLTEGETYNVIKVSDNNLQLSERLSFDETDLTVPTDTTLSTTINLAGFQEGEAVVFVRQGMSSQSELIGGETYYVVNATSTTFQLSSTRGGEPIRFTVSSSGSYALYSLTPIDLSVFEDITFSDNDVTGSSVIEKTDHGFENGLAVTYLYTQGDSKNALQIGQTYYVVNATNNTFQLSESVDGPAVTIPDADTSSIQTHTLSVIQTQHELNLGIEGLEDGRTYYVRDIDGDKFKLSETRNGPAIDISVAASGGIHRIGTLGIDLRASSTPDDFQTLHFNVGEKPSGNAIHKFFDASGNSLTSIFNVTGDGISSATSLGGGGALLSLGVTTATLTAKYNVNSQILSETNHTTSLTAGHSIIVQANSRTRVTAYADAAGGGGIRIGTTTATADVTEANTIARIGTDAIIHADFDFLLNAESNHQISTKANSPGGGIGGGARATNRANLVFKTLAEVASGSTITSGDTLKVHATSTADVRSFAYAFAGAGI
;
A
#
# COMPACT_ATOMS: atom_id res chain seq x y z
N MET A 1 -38.83 57.30 31.66
CA MET A 1 -39.68 56.71 30.60
C MET A 1 -39.09 57.12 29.27
N GLY A 2 -38.16 56.32 28.74
CA GLY A 2 -37.57 56.54 27.41
C GLY A 2 -38.39 55.80 26.37
N THR A 3 -38.80 56.50 25.31
CA THR A 3 -39.54 55.93 24.18
C THR A 3 -38.67 54.92 23.42
N VAL A 4 -39.16 53.69 23.35
CA VAL A 4 -38.57 52.59 22.58
C VAL A 4 -38.92 52.78 21.10
N TYR A 5 -37.93 52.72 20.21
CA TYR A 5 -38.12 52.65 18.75
C TYR A 5 -37.58 51.29 18.24
N ALA A 6 -38.44 50.53 17.56
CA ALA A 6 -38.09 49.31 16.85
C ALA A 6 -38.55 49.45 15.39
N VAL A 7 -37.64 49.21 14.44
CA VAL A 7 -37.93 49.25 13.00
C VAL A 7 -37.33 48.00 12.35
N GLY A 8 -38.17 47.24 11.65
CA GLY A 8 -37.76 46.10 10.84
C GLY A 8 -38.15 46.31 9.38
N THR A 9 -37.26 45.96 8.44
CA THR A 9 -37.52 46.04 7.00
C THR A 9 -37.14 44.72 6.32
N THR A 10 -38.03 44.17 5.51
CA THR A 10 -37.77 42.98 4.69
C THR A 10 -37.85 43.31 3.20
N THR A 11 -37.03 42.65 2.38
CA THR A 11 -37.11 42.74 0.92
C THR A 11 -36.92 41.35 0.34
N VAL A 12 -37.85 40.91 -0.52
CA VAL A 12 -37.88 39.59 -1.14
C VAL A 12 -38.06 39.76 -2.64
N THR A 13 -37.25 39.06 -3.44
CA THR A 13 -37.43 39.01 -4.90
C THR A 13 -37.20 37.58 -5.38
N SER A 14 -38.19 37.01 -6.06
CA SER A 14 -38.10 35.72 -6.77
C SER A 14 -38.42 35.96 -8.24
N THR A 15 -37.60 35.45 -9.16
CA THR A 15 -37.79 35.62 -10.62
C THR A 15 -37.42 34.33 -11.35
N SER A 16 -38.30 33.86 -12.23
CA SER A 16 -38.06 32.72 -13.13
C SER A 16 -38.36 33.15 -14.57
N LYS A 17 -37.45 32.87 -15.51
CA LYS A 17 -37.55 33.20 -16.94
C LYS A 17 -37.42 31.95 -17.81
N PRO A 18 -38.46 31.10 -17.88
CA PRO A 18 -38.45 29.87 -18.67
C PRO A 18 -38.45 30.15 -20.18
N VAL A 19 -37.65 29.40 -20.94
CA VAL A 19 -37.78 29.29 -22.41
C VAL A 19 -37.88 27.81 -22.78
N VAL A 20 -39.00 27.41 -23.36
CA VAL A 20 -39.25 26.03 -23.82
C VAL A 20 -39.59 26.05 -25.30
N SER A 21 -38.85 25.29 -26.10
CA SER A 21 -39.11 25.15 -27.53
C SER A 21 -38.75 23.75 -28.03
N ALA A 22 -39.60 23.19 -28.87
CA ALA A 22 -39.33 21.99 -29.63
C ALA A 22 -39.54 22.30 -31.13
N SER A 23 -38.59 21.95 -31.99
CA SER A 23 -38.68 22.25 -33.42
C SER A 23 -38.01 21.19 -34.30
N ILE A 24 -38.59 21.00 -35.48
CA ILE A 24 -37.97 20.30 -36.62
C ILE A 24 -37.64 21.40 -37.65
N GLY A 25 -36.38 21.52 -38.05
CA GLY A 25 -35.87 22.58 -38.92
C GLY A 25 -36.40 22.54 -40.37
N GLU A 26 -36.15 23.62 -41.13
CA GLU A 26 -36.49 23.65 -42.56
C GLU A 26 -35.62 22.66 -43.36
N GLY A 27 -36.22 21.93 -44.31
CA GLY A 27 -35.50 20.96 -45.15
C GLY A 27 -35.24 19.59 -44.52
N VAL A 28 -35.94 19.23 -43.44
CA VAL A 28 -35.88 17.89 -42.83
C VAL A 28 -36.90 16.96 -43.49
N ASP A 29 -36.45 15.80 -43.99
CA ASP A 29 -37.33 14.74 -44.53
C ASP A 29 -37.64 13.71 -43.43
N ALA A 30 -38.80 13.85 -42.77
CA ALA A 30 -39.30 12.89 -41.78
C ALA A 30 -40.28 11.91 -42.44
N ASN A 31 -39.81 10.71 -42.82
CA ASN A 31 -40.68 9.65 -43.35
C ASN A 31 -41.23 8.81 -42.20
N VAL A 32 -42.38 9.21 -41.64
CA VAL A 32 -43.07 8.45 -40.59
C VAL A 32 -43.97 7.40 -41.23
N THR A 33 -43.59 6.12 -41.16
CA THR A 33 -44.43 5.01 -41.63
C THR A 33 -44.89 4.18 -40.43
N ALA A 34 -45.75 4.75 -39.58
CA ALA A 34 -46.25 4.07 -38.40
C ALA A 34 -47.26 2.96 -38.75
N ILE A 35 -46.94 1.70 -38.43
CA ILE A 35 -47.87 0.56 -38.51
C ILE A 35 -48.12 0.02 -37.09
N GLY A 36 -48.60 0.88 -36.17
CA GLY A 36 -48.72 0.54 -34.75
C GLY A 36 -49.69 1.45 -33.99
N LYS A 37 -50.17 1.00 -32.82
CA LYS A 37 -51.21 1.68 -32.02
C LYS A 37 -50.64 2.93 -31.33
N ILE A 38 -51.50 3.95 -31.15
CA ILE A 38 -51.23 5.20 -30.41
C ILE A 38 -51.15 4.93 -28.90
N ASP A 39 -50.12 4.22 -28.44
CA ASP A 39 -49.71 4.22 -27.02
C ASP A 39 -48.32 4.88 -26.93
N PRO A 40 -48.12 5.88 -26.06
CA PRO A 40 -46.84 6.60 -25.98
C PRO A 40 -45.71 5.65 -25.53
N PRO A 41 -44.45 5.89 -25.92
CA PRO A 41 -43.32 5.11 -25.41
C PRO A 41 -43.31 5.20 -23.89
N GLU A 42 -43.44 4.06 -23.21
CA GLU A 42 -43.30 4.01 -21.76
C GLU A 42 -41.84 4.33 -21.40
N LEU A 43 -41.65 5.12 -20.34
CA LEU A 43 -40.38 5.50 -19.72
C LEU A 43 -39.54 4.30 -19.21
N GLU A 44 -39.92 3.08 -19.56
CA GLU A 44 -39.44 1.81 -19.04
C GLU A 44 -38.14 1.30 -19.71
N LEU A 45 -37.63 2.01 -20.73
CA LEU A 45 -36.37 1.70 -21.45
C LEU A 45 -35.13 2.41 -20.88
N LEU A 46 -35.30 3.20 -19.81
CA LEU A 46 -34.25 3.99 -19.16
C LEU A 46 -33.88 3.44 -17.77
N ASP A 47 -34.41 2.29 -17.37
CA ASP A 47 -34.02 1.63 -16.12
C ASP A 47 -32.59 1.06 -16.28
N PRO A 48 -31.60 1.57 -15.55
CA PRO A 48 -30.22 1.05 -15.60
C PRO A 48 -30.11 -0.42 -15.15
N ASN A 49 -31.18 -1.01 -14.60
CA ASN A 49 -31.25 -2.40 -14.16
C ASN A 49 -31.98 -3.34 -15.14
N ARG A 50 -32.48 -2.86 -16.29
CA ARG A 50 -33.03 -3.77 -17.31
C ARG A 50 -31.88 -4.44 -18.06
N GLY A 51 -32.00 -5.76 -18.24
CA GLY A 51 -31.12 -6.50 -19.14
C GLY A 51 -31.22 -5.94 -20.56
N ALA A 52 -30.09 -5.47 -21.08
CA ALA A 52 -29.95 -4.97 -22.44
C ALA A 52 -30.41 -6.01 -23.47
N PHE A 53 -30.95 -5.57 -24.60
CA PHE A 53 -31.11 -6.44 -25.75
C PHE A 53 -29.73 -6.68 -26.38
N ASP A 54 -29.54 -7.86 -26.98
CA ASP A 54 -28.32 -8.16 -27.74
C ASP A 54 -28.19 -7.15 -28.91
N GLY A 55 -27.09 -6.40 -28.94
CA GLY A 55 -26.82 -5.38 -29.97
C GLY A 55 -27.29 -3.95 -29.70
N ASP A 56 -27.63 -3.57 -28.46
CA ASP A 56 -27.89 -2.17 -28.04
C ASP A 56 -26.60 -1.31 -28.03
N ILE A 57 -26.73 0.00 -28.30
CA ILE A 57 -25.66 1.01 -28.17
C ILE A 57 -26.10 2.10 -27.20
N PHE A 58 -25.32 2.34 -26.14
CA PHE A 58 -25.59 3.38 -25.13
C PHE A 58 -24.46 4.42 -25.09
N VAL A 59 -24.81 5.67 -25.33
CA VAL A 59 -23.96 6.85 -25.14
C VAL A 59 -24.55 7.65 -23.98
N ARG A 60 -23.98 7.54 -22.78
CA ARG A 60 -24.57 8.11 -21.56
C ARG A 60 -23.60 9.04 -20.87
N ALA A 61 -24.10 10.19 -20.42
CA ALA A 61 -23.38 11.12 -19.56
C ALA A 61 -24.25 11.39 -18.33
N PHE A 62 -23.73 11.04 -17.15
CA PHE A 62 -24.37 11.31 -15.86
C PHE A 62 -23.58 12.37 -15.13
N GLY A 63 -24.26 13.37 -14.59
CA GLY A 63 -23.63 14.42 -13.80
C GLY A 63 -24.44 14.72 -12.54
N ARG A 64 -23.75 15.30 -11.56
CA ARG A 64 -24.34 15.86 -10.34
C ARG A 64 -23.70 17.21 -10.08
N GLY A 65 -24.53 18.18 -9.75
CA GLY A 65 -24.09 19.53 -9.41
C GLY A 65 -24.35 19.82 -7.94
N GLU A 66 -23.29 19.77 -7.12
CA GLU A 66 -23.33 20.21 -5.72
C GLU A 66 -22.17 21.16 -5.39
N ALA A 67 -22.47 22.21 -4.64
CA ALA A 67 -21.49 23.13 -4.08
C ALA A 67 -22.01 23.68 -2.76
N ASP A 68 -21.29 23.39 -1.68
CA ASP A 68 -21.66 23.79 -0.34
C ASP A 68 -20.68 24.81 0.23
N SER A 69 -21.22 25.90 0.77
CA SER A 69 -20.43 26.83 1.58
C SER A 69 -21.13 27.06 2.91
N TYR A 70 -20.36 26.96 4.00
CA TYR A 70 -20.83 27.23 5.35
C TYR A 70 -19.91 28.25 6.02
N ALA A 71 -20.45 29.40 6.43
CA ALA A 71 -19.73 30.42 7.17
C ALA A 71 -20.39 30.68 8.52
N GLN A 72 -19.63 30.60 9.61
CA GLN A 72 -20.13 30.91 10.95
C GLN A 72 -19.23 31.89 11.68
N ALA A 73 -19.81 32.92 12.31
CA ALA A 73 -19.09 33.85 13.18
C ALA A 73 -19.88 34.07 14.49
N SER A 74 -19.26 33.69 15.60
CA SER A 74 -19.86 33.75 16.95
C SER A 74 -18.99 34.58 17.90
N GLY A 75 -19.57 35.48 18.69
CA GLY A 75 -18.87 36.27 19.71
C GLY A 75 -19.48 36.15 21.11
N GLY A 76 -18.64 35.97 22.14
CA GLY A 76 -19.03 36.00 23.57
C GLY A 76 -18.10 36.88 24.41
N GLY A 77 -18.64 37.88 25.12
CA GLY A 77 -17.87 38.85 25.91
C GLY A 77 -18.65 40.12 26.30
N ILE A 78 -18.16 40.85 27.31
CA ILE A 78 -18.80 42.05 27.91
C ILE A 78 -18.57 43.36 27.11
N GLY A 79 -17.74 43.35 26.06
CA GLY A 79 -17.48 44.49 25.16
C GLY A 79 -18.21 44.38 23.82
N GLY A 80 -18.24 45.46 23.01
CA GLY A 80 -18.94 45.47 21.71
C GLY A 80 -18.39 44.44 20.71
N GLN A 81 -19.27 43.79 19.94
CA GLN A 81 -18.92 42.69 19.03
C GLN A 81 -19.46 42.86 17.61
N ILE A 82 -18.66 42.40 16.64
CA ILE A 82 -18.97 42.39 15.21
C ILE A 82 -18.72 40.99 14.66
N GLY A 83 -19.76 40.34 14.11
CA GLY A 83 -19.64 39.09 13.35
C GLY A 83 -20.11 39.32 11.91
N VAL A 84 -19.23 39.03 10.93
CA VAL A 84 -19.52 39.20 9.48
C VAL A 84 -19.24 37.90 8.71
N PRO A 85 -20.04 36.84 8.89
CA PRO A 85 -19.88 35.63 8.09
C PRO A 85 -20.35 35.87 6.65
N ASN A 86 -19.55 35.40 5.69
CA ASN A 86 -19.84 35.46 4.26
C ASN A 86 -19.64 34.07 3.63
N ALA A 87 -20.73 33.44 3.21
CA ALA A 87 -20.72 32.18 2.49
C ALA A 87 -20.99 32.45 1.00
N ILE A 88 -20.08 31.98 0.13
CA ILE A 88 -20.22 32.09 -1.32
C ILE A 88 -20.06 30.70 -1.92
N SER A 89 -21.10 30.23 -2.64
CA SER A 89 -21.04 29.01 -3.47
C SER A 89 -21.16 29.40 -4.94
N VAL A 90 -20.34 28.81 -5.80
CA VAL A 90 -20.45 28.93 -7.26
C VAL A 90 -20.47 27.52 -7.84
N ILE A 91 -21.40 27.25 -8.76
CA ILE A 91 -21.51 25.93 -9.36
C ILE A 91 -21.87 26.00 -10.85
N GLU A 92 -21.09 25.34 -11.72
CA GLU A 92 -21.28 25.43 -13.18
C GLU A 92 -21.13 24.07 -13.90
N PRO A 93 -21.88 23.00 -13.59
CA PRO A 93 -21.70 21.70 -14.26
C PRO A 93 -22.21 21.72 -15.71
N THR A 94 -21.49 20.97 -16.54
CA THR A 94 -21.85 20.65 -17.92
C THR A 94 -21.92 19.13 -18.07
N VAL A 95 -22.99 18.60 -18.67
CA VAL A 95 -23.20 17.17 -18.92
C VAL A 95 -23.50 16.98 -20.40
N ASP A 96 -22.53 16.46 -21.14
CA ASP A 96 -22.62 16.33 -22.59
C ASP A 96 -22.53 14.85 -23.01
N ALA A 97 -23.60 14.33 -23.61
CA ALA A 97 -23.62 13.05 -24.31
C ALA A 97 -23.75 13.32 -25.81
N PHE A 98 -22.81 12.85 -26.62
CA PHE A 98 -22.95 13.04 -28.06
C PHE A 98 -22.37 11.92 -28.93
N ILE A 99 -22.91 11.80 -30.12
CA ILE A 99 -22.31 11.07 -31.25
C ILE A 99 -21.68 12.11 -32.17
N GLY A 100 -20.40 11.95 -32.51
CA GLY A 100 -19.64 12.92 -33.32
C GLY A 100 -20.09 13.00 -34.78
N SER A 101 -19.71 14.08 -35.46
CA SER A 101 -19.90 14.24 -36.91
C SER A 101 -19.19 13.12 -37.68
N ASP A 102 -19.71 12.74 -38.86
CA ASP A 102 -19.14 11.69 -39.74
C ASP A 102 -19.18 10.26 -39.17
N SER A 103 -20.03 10.00 -38.18
CA SER A 103 -20.21 8.65 -37.61
C SER A 103 -21.18 7.81 -38.46
N ASP A 104 -20.86 6.54 -38.76
CA ASP A 104 -21.80 5.56 -39.35
C ASP A 104 -22.00 4.39 -38.38
N ILE A 105 -23.18 4.30 -37.77
CA ILE A 105 -23.46 3.40 -36.64
C ILE A 105 -24.64 2.50 -37.00
N VAL A 106 -24.45 1.18 -36.85
CA VAL A 106 -25.50 0.17 -37.03
C VAL A 106 -25.62 -0.67 -35.77
N ALA A 107 -26.78 -0.63 -35.11
CA ALA A 107 -27.12 -1.41 -33.92
C ALA A 107 -28.18 -2.47 -34.25
N GLY A 108 -28.02 -3.68 -33.72
CA GLY A 108 -29.06 -4.72 -33.80
C GLY A 108 -30.24 -4.46 -32.86
N GLY A 109 -30.00 -3.71 -31.79
CA GLY A 109 -30.96 -3.27 -30.79
C GLY A 109 -31.25 -1.77 -30.90
N ASN A 110 -31.32 -1.09 -29.76
CA ASN A 110 -31.58 0.34 -29.60
C ASN A 110 -30.30 1.17 -29.74
N ILE A 111 -30.43 2.45 -30.07
CA ILE A 111 -29.36 3.45 -29.87
C ILE A 111 -29.87 4.50 -28.89
N VAL A 112 -29.18 4.69 -27.76
CA VAL A 112 -29.59 5.63 -26.72
C VAL A 112 -28.48 6.62 -26.43
N VAL A 113 -28.73 7.91 -26.66
CA VAL A 113 -27.87 9.03 -26.26
C VAL A 113 -28.54 9.75 -25.09
N HIS A 114 -27.99 9.65 -23.89
CA HIS A 114 -28.64 10.17 -22.68
C HIS A 114 -27.69 11.03 -21.84
N ALA A 115 -27.98 12.32 -21.75
CA ALA A 115 -27.37 13.21 -20.76
C ALA A 115 -28.32 13.39 -19.58
N LEU A 116 -27.87 13.12 -18.36
CA LEU A 116 -28.65 13.27 -17.13
C LEU A 116 -27.85 14.04 -16.09
N LEU A 117 -28.33 15.22 -15.72
CA LEU A 117 -27.95 15.91 -14.50
C LEU A 117 -29.09 15.73 -13.50
N ASP A 118 -28.90 15.03 -12.38
CA ASP A 118 -29.94 14.91 -11.36
C ASP A 118 -29.34 14.99 -9.95
N TYR A 119 -29.95 15.83 -9.11
CA TYR A 119 -29.55 16.04 -7.73
C TYR A 119 -29.84 14.82 -6.84
N ASP A 120 -30.80 13.96 -7.21
CA ASP A 120 -31.17 12.74 -6.48
C ASP A 120 -30.30 11.51 -6.86
N ILE A 121 -29.31 11.67 -7.75
CA ILE A 121 -28.37 10.60 -8.11
C ILE A 121 -27.48 10.29 -6.89
N PRO A 122 -27.50 9.05 -6.35
CA PRO A 122 -26.61 8.68 -5.26
C PRO A 122 -25.13 8.85 -5.68
N PRO A 123 -24.23 9.27 -4.76
CA PRO A 123 -22.80 9.52 -5.07
C PRO A 123 -22.08 8.36 -5.77
N THR A 124 -22.62 7.15 -5.65
CA THR A 124 -22.13 5.89 -6.23
C THR A 124 -22.24 5.79 -7.76
N LEU A 125 -22.79 6.79 -8.46
CA LEU A 125 -23.00 6.76 -9.92
C LEU A 125 -22.05 7.66 -10.74
N LEU A 126 -21.06 8.32 -10.13
CA LEU A 126 -20.13 9.26 -10.82
C LEU A 126 -18.65 8.87 -10.77
N THR A 127 -18.32 7.88 -9.96
CA THR A 127 -17.04 7.18 -9.94
C THR A 127 -17.41 5.71 -9.82
N ASN A 128 -17.04 4.88 -10.78
CA ASN A 128 -17.32 3.45 -10.73
C ASN A 128 -16.08 2.72 -10.18
N ASP A 129 -16.31 1.66 -9.42
CA ASP A 129 -15.25 0.75 -9.00
C ASP A 129 -14.88 -0.25 -10.11
N GLU A 130 -15.49 -0.15 -11.29
CA GLU A 130 -15.23 -1.00 -12.44
C GLU A 130 -13.99 -0.61 -13.24
N ILE A 131 -13.22 -1.61 -13.63
CA ILE A 131 -12.08 -1.51 -14.51
C ILE A 131 -12.56 -1.34 -15.96
N GLY A 132 -12.07 -0.31 -16.64
CA GLY A 132 -12.30 -0.05 -18.06
C GLY A 132 -11.50 -1.00 -18.96
N ASP A 133 -10.90 -0.45 -20.02
CA ASP A 133 -10.04 -1.20 -20.94
C ASP A 133 -8.62 -1.42 -20.38
N VAL A 134 -7.99 -2.54 -20.75
CA VAL A 134 -6.62 -2.90 -20.33
C VAL A 134 -5.73 -2.96 -21.55
N ASP A 135 -4.71 -2.10 -21.56
CA ASP A 135 -3.66 -2.09 -22.56
C ASP A 135 -2.51 -2.97 -22.07
N ALA A 136 -2.39 -4.15 -22.68
CA ALA A 136 -1.38 -5.16 -22.36
C ALA A 136 0.02 -4.84 -22.92
N GLU A 137 0.15 -3.86 -23.83
CA GLU A 137 1.45 -3.45 -24.37
C GLU A 137 2.13 -2.47 -23.42
N ASN A 138 1.37 -1.57 -22.80
CA ASN A 138 1.87 -0.60 -21.83
C ASN A 138 1.57 -0.98 -20.36
N ASP A 139 0.96 -2.14 -20.14
CA ASP A 139 0.52 -2.64 -18.83
C ASP A 139 -0.37 -1.65 -18.05
N THR A 140 -1.21 -0.89 -18.76
CA THR A 140 -2.05 0.16 -18.19
C THR A 140 -3.53 -0.23 -18.14
N ILE A 141 -4.17 0.11 -17.03
CA ILE A 141 -5.57 -0.19 -16.75
C ILE A 141 -6.36 1.12 -16.75
N ALA A 142 -7.38 1.24 -17.60
CA ALA A 142 -8.28 2.38 -17.54
C ALA A 142 -9.10 2.33 -16.26
N PHE A 143 -8.98 3.37 -15.44
CA PHE A 143 -9.65 3.44 -14.17
C PHE A 143 -9.91 4.89 -13.77
N ASP A 144 -11.19 5.27 -13.77
CA ASP A 144 -11.64 6.63 -13.50
C ASP A 144 -12.06 6.78 -12.04
N PHE A 145 -11.07 6.69 -11.15
CA PHE A 145 -11.23 6.87 -9.72
C PHE A 145 -10.04 7.66 -9.14
N PRO A 146 -10.25 8.61 -8.21
CA PRO A 146 -9.16 9.38 -7.63
C PRO A 146 -8.33 8.53 -6.67
N LEU A 147 -7.24 7.96 -7.19
CA LEU A 147 -6.25 7.19 -6.43
C LEU A 147 -4.90 7.94 -6.37
N ASN A 148 -4.19 7.75 -5.26
CA ASN A 148 -2.81 8.24 -5.11
C ASN A 148 -1.81 7.11 -5.40
N ASN A 149 -0.59 7.48 -5.79
CA ASN A 149 0.50 6.51 -5.94
C ASN A 149 0.75 5.76 -4.60
N GLY A 150 0.85 4.43 -4.67
CA GLY A 150 0.95 3.54 -3.52
C GLY A 150 -0.38 3.17 -2.86
N THR A 151 -1.54 3.66 -3.35
CA THR A 151 -2.84 3.22 -2.83
C THR A 151 -3.00 1.71 -3.04
N THR A 152 -3.37 0.97 -2.00
CA THR A 152 -3.67 -0.46 -2.11
C THR A 152 -5.14 -0.67 -2.47
N VAL A 153 -5.37 -1.46 -3.52
CA VAL A 153 -6.70 -1.87 -3.99
C VAL A 153 -6.80 -3.39 -4.02
N GLN A 154 -8.01 -3.93 -3.85
CA GLN A 154 -8.28 -5.35 -4.07
C GLN A 154 -8.94 -5.55 -5.43
N TYR A 155 -8.35 -6.40 -6.28
CA TYR A 155 -8.94 -6.75 -7.57
C TYR A 155 -9.96 -7.89 -7.41
N ASN A 156 -11.14 -7.76 -8.01
CA ASN A 156 -12.17 -8.81 -8.00
C ASN A 156 -12.86 -8.90 -9.36
N VAL A 157 -13.28 -10.11 -9.75
CA VAL A 157 -14.07 -10.36 -10.96
C VAL A 157 -15.37 -11.09 -10.62
N SER A 158 -16.49 -10.63 -11.18
CA SER A 158 -17.84 -11.04 -10.77
C SER A 158 -18.13 -12.55 -10.91
N ASP A 159 -17.46 -13.24 -11.81
CA ASP A 159 -17.63 -14.68 -12.05
C ASP A 159 -16.53 -15.54 -11.40
N GLY A 160 -15.49 -14.91 -10.83
CA GLY A 160 -14.32 -15.58 -10.24
C GLY A 160 -13.42 -16.34 -11.23
N VAL A 161 -13.68 -16.28 -12.54
CA VAL A 161 -13.02 -17.15 -13.54
C VAL A 161 -12.41 -16.36 -14.69
N SER A 162 -13.08 -15.32 -15.18
CA SER A 162 -12.62 -14.51 -16.32
C SER A 162 -11.57 -13.49 -15.88
N ILE A 163 -10.47 -13.94 -15.27
CA ILE A 163 -9.43 -13.07 -14.72
C ILE A 163 -8.62 -12.37 -15.82
N ILE A 164 -8.29 -11.09 -15.61
CA ILE A 164 -7.26 -10.39 -16.40
C ILE A 164 -5.93 -11.13 -16.17
N PRO A 165 -5.25 -11.62 -17.23
CA PRO A 165 -3.98 -12.31 -17.07
C PRO A 165 -2.97 -11.43 -16.31
N GLY A 166 -2.19 -12.03 -15.41
CA GLY A 166 -1.31 -11.29 -14.50
C GLY A 166 -1.99 -10.84 -13.21
N LEU A 167 -3.32 -10.86 -13.13
CA LEU A 167 -4.08 -10.58 -11.92
C LEU A 167 -4.80 -11.82 -11.38
N VAL A 168 -5.03 -11.79 -10.08
CA VAL A 168 -5.70 -12.82 -9.27
C VAL A 168 -6.83 -12.17 -8.50
N SER A 169 -8.04 -12.73 -8.59
CA SER A 169 -9.21 -12.23 -7.85
C SER A 169 -9.00 -12.31 -6.34
N ASP A 170 -9.57 -11.36 -5.61
CA ASP A 170 -9.48 -11.18 -4.16
C ASP A 170 -8.07 -10.87 -3.63
N ARG A 171 -7.15 -10.50 -4.52
CA ARG A 171 -5.78 -10.14 -4.16
C ARG A 171 -5.58 -8.62 -4.10
N LEU A 172 -4.71 -8.19 -3.18
CA LEU A 172 -4.28 -6.80 -3.03
C LEU A 172 -3.17 -6.43 -4.03
N TYR A 173 -3.24 -5.21 -4.56
CA TYR A 173 -2.27 -4.61 -5.46
C TYR A 173 -2.04 -3.16 -5.06
N ASN A 174 -0.81 -2.68 -5.22
CA ASN A 174 -0.51 -1.26 -5.10
C ASN A 174 -0.67 -0.58 -6.45
N VAL A 175 -1.14 0.67 -6.44
CA VAL A 175 -1.46 1.42 -7.65
C VAL A 175 -0.40 2.48 -7.92
N LEU A 176 0.05 2.55 -9.17
CA LEU A 176 0.89 3.62 -9.69
C LEU A 176 0.03 4.55 -10.55
N THR A 177 -0.01 5.83 -10.23
CA THR A 177 -0.85 6.81 -10.94
C THR A 177 -0.06 7.90 -11.64
N SER A 178 1.05 8.35 -11.05
CA SER A 178 1.89 9.43 -11.58
C SER A 178 3.29 8.96 -12.04
N LEU A 179 3.70 7.74 -11.67
CA LEU A 179 5.00 7.14 -12.03
C LEU A 179 4.88 6.14 -13.18
N ILE A 180 4.16 6.53 -14.24
CA ILE A 180 3.98 5.75 -15.47
C ILE A 180 4.81 6.43 -16.57
N GLU A 181 5.60 5.69 -17.33
CA GLU A 181 6.33 6.26 -18.46
C GLU A 181 5.37 6.83 -19.49
N THR A 182 5.59 8.08 -19.90
CA THR A 182 4.71 8.76 -20.86
C THR A 182 5.53 9.32 -22.00
N ARG A 183 4.93 9.31 -23.19
CA ARG A 183 5.58 9.82 -24.39
C ARG A 183 5.56 11.34 -24.43
N TYR A 184 4.51 11.94 -23.89
CA TYR A 184 4.32 13.39 -23.87
C TYR A 184 3.78 13.87 -22.52
N THR A 185 3.96 15.16 -22.26
CA THR A 185 3.40 15.84 -21.09
C THR A 185 2.56 17.03 -21.56
N ALA A 186 1.30 17.08 -21.14
CA ALA A 186 0.44 18.23 -21.34
C ALA A 186 0.77 19.31 -20.29
N VAL A 187 1.29 20.43 -20.75
CA VAL A 187 1.71 21.57 -19.92
C VAL A 187 0.87 22.81 -20.25
N THR A 188 0.73 23.72 -19.30
CA THR A 188 0.22 25.07 -19.60
C THR A 188 1.37 25.91 -20.14
N PRO A 189 1.30 26.40 -21.39
CA PRO A 189 2.39 27.17 -21.98
C PRO A 189 2.62 28.46 -21.20
N ALA A 190 3.88 28.82 -20.97
CA ALA A 190 4.21 30.07 -20.30
C ALA A 190 3.79 31.27 -21.16
N ALA A 191 3.54 32.43 -20.52
CA ALA A 191 3.11 33.62 -21.24
C ALA A 191 4.13 34.04 -22.32
N GLY A 192 3.73 33.92 -23.59
CA GLY A 192 4.57 34.25 -24.75
C GLY A 192 5.26 33.06 -25.41
N GLU A 193 5.12 31.84 -24.87
CA GLU A 193 5.52 30.61 -25.55
C GLU A 193 4.52 30.20 -26.62
N ILE A 194 5.03 29.58 -27.69
CA ILE A 194 4.21 29.06 -28.78
C ILE A 194 3.73 27.67 -28.41
N ASP A 195 2.42 27.51 -28.42
CA ASP A 195 1.75 26.25 -28.18
C ASP A 195 1.64 25.44 -29.48
N ASN A 196 2.39 24.36 -29.58
CA ASN A 196 2.51 23.58 -30.81
C ASN A 196 1.64 22.32 -30.76
N THR A 197 1.21 21.84 -31.93
CA THR A 197 0.56 20.53 -32.04
C THR A 197 1.58 19.39 -32.05
N VAL A 198 1.19 18.24 -31.52
CA VAL A 198 1.97 16.99 -31.48
C VAL A 198 1.20 15.92 -32.22
N MET A 199 1.91 15.02 -32.92
CA MET A 199 1.28 13.86 -33.56
C MET A 199 1.06 12.78 -32.50
N ILE A 200 -0.22 12.43 -32.27
CA ILE A 200 -0.66 11.44 -31.30
C ILE A 200 -1.29 10.27 -32.06
N VAL A 201 -0.96 9.04 -31.66
CA VAL A 201 -1.56 7.79 -32.16
C VAL A 201 -2.36 7.09 -31.06
N THR A 202 -3.34 6.27 -31.43
CA THR A 202 -4.11 5.45 -30.47
C THR A 202 -3.16 4.67 -29.55
N GLY A 203 -3.42 4.69 -28.25
CA GLY A 203 -2.57 4.07 -27.22
C GLY A 203 -1.48 4.98 -26.65
N ASP A 204 -1.15 6.12 -27.28
CA ASP A 204 -0.14 7.04 -26.73
C ASP A 204 -0.55 7.51 -25.32
N LEU A 205 0.38 7.41 -24.36
CA LEU A 205 0.21 7.87 -22.98
C LEU A 205 0.72 9.29 -22.79
N ILE A 206 -0.11 10.13 -22.15
CA ILE A 206 0.20 11.53 -21.83
C ILE A 206 0.01 11.81 -20.36
N ARG A 207 1.01 12.46 -19.76
CA ARG A 207 0.93 12.96 -18.39
C ARG A 207 0.38 14.38 -18.35
N ILE A 208 -0.50 14.67 -17.40
CA ILE A 208 -0.93 16.03 -17.10
C ILE A 208 0.03 16.64 -16.09
N ASP A 209 0.65 17.76 -16.44
CA ASP A 209 1.57 18.46 -15.54
C ASP A 209 0.88 18.89 -14.23
N GLU A 210 1.63 18.90 -13.13
CA GLU A 210 1.12 19.32 -11.81
C GLU A 210 0.59 20.77 -11.80
N ASN A 211 1.09 21.62 -12.71
CA ASN A 211 0.66 23.02 -12.84
C ASN A 211 -0.31 23.23 -14.00
N PHE A 212 -0.86 22.16 -14.58
CA PHE A 212 -1.80 22.27 -15.68
C PHE A 212 -3.06 23.07 -15.27
N ALA A 213 -3.39 24.07 -16.07
CA ALA A 213 -4.54 24.95 -15.89
C ALA A 213 -5.75 24.56 -16.74
N GLY A 214 -5.59 23.58 -17.64
CA GLY A 214 -6.67 23.05 -18.48
C GLY A 214 -7.54 21.99 -17.77
N LEU A 215 -8.38 21.30 -18.54
CA LEU A 215 -9.33 20.30 -18.05
C LEU A 215 -8.66 18.92 -17.99
N GLY A 216 -8.20 18.51 -16.81
CA GLY A 216 -7.54 17.23 -16.57
C GLY A 216 -7.06 17.09 -15.13
N ASP A 217 -6.98 15.86 -14.64
CA ASP A 217 -6.46 15.61 -13.30
C ASP A 217 -4.93 15.74 -13.30
N ARG A 218 -4.44 16.74 -12.56
CA ARG A 218 -3.00 17.03 -12.40
C ARG A 218 -2.25 15.81 -11.89
N GLY A 219 -1.07 15.57 -12.45
CA GLY A 219 -0.22 14.43 -12.12
C GLY A 219 -0.72 13.08 -12.66
N SER A 220 -1.93 13.01 -13.22
CA SER A 220 -2.49 11.77 -13.77
C SER A 220 -2.01 11.50 -15.19
N VAL A 221 -2.15 10.25 -15.61
CA VAL A 221 -1.82 9.80 -16.96
C VAL A 221 -3.09 9.39 -17.70
N TYR A 222 -3.17 9.79 -18.96
CA TYR A 222 -4.28 9.51 -19.85
C TYR A 222 -3.79 8.77 -21.09
N ARG A 223 -4.56 7.80 -21.54
CA ARG A 223 -4.35 7.07 -22.79
C ARG A 223 -5.24 7.65 -23.88
N TYR A 224 -4.66 7.87 -25.06
CA TYR A 224 -5.42 8.36 -26.21
C TYR A 224 -6.19 7.23 -26.90
N THR A 225 -7.51 7.35 -26.99
CA THR A 225 -8.40 6.34 -27.60
C THR A 225 -8.83 6.71 -29.03
N GLY A 226 -8.51 7.93 -29.49
CA GLY A 226 -8.89 8.43 -30.81
C GLY A 226 -8.03 7.92 -31.97
N PRO A 227 -8.41 8.22 -33.22
CA PRO A 227 -7.58 7.95 -34.40
C PRO A 227 -6.35 8.85 -34.43
N THR A 228 -5.30 8.45 -35.16
CA THR A 228 -4.08 9.25 -35.30
C THR A 228 -4.37 10.69 -35.72
N ALA A 229 -3.93 11.66 -34.92
CA ALA A 229 -4.25 13.08 -35.10
C ALA A 229 -3.10 13.99 -34.68
N SER A 230 -3.10 15.24 -35.18
CA SER A 230 -2.21 16.30 -34.69
C SER A 230 -2.98 17.16 -33.70
N LEU A 231 -2.64 17.07 -32.42
CA LEU A 231 -3.39 17.66 -31.31
C LEU A 231 -2.55 18.66 -30.55
N GLN A 232 -3.17 19.75 -30.12
CA GLN A 232 -2.59 20.69 -29.16
C GLN A 232 -2.98 20.21 -27.76
N LEU A 233 -2.01 19.64 -27.02
CA LEU A 233 -2.29 18.94 -25.76
C LEU A 233 -2.84 19.87 -24.67
N SER A 234 -2.43 21.14 -24.67
CA SER A 234 -2.87 22.12 -23.68
C SER A 234 -4.36 22.50 -23.77
N THR A 235 -5.02 22.24 -24.90
CA THR A 235 -6.42 22.58 -25.15
C THR A 235 -7.34 21.36 -25.12
N GLN A 236 -6.78 20.17 -24.88
CA GLN A 236 -7.59 18.96 -24.80
C GLN A 236 -8.41 18.93 -23.51
N ASP A 237 -9.55 18.23 -23.59
CA ASP A 237 -10.36 17.90 -22.43
C ASP A 237 -10.11 16.44 -22.04
N TYR A 238 -9.46 16.26 -20.89
CA TYR A 238 -9.10 14.96 -20.35
C TYR A 238 -10.15 14.44 -19.33
N GLN A 239 -11.20 15.19 -19.01
CA GLN A 239 -12.15 14.82 -17.94
C GLN A 239 -13.46 14.22 -18.46
N THR A 240 -13.77 14.42 -19.74
CA THR A 240 -15.03 13.94 -20.31
C THR A 240 -14.95 12.44 -20.65
N ALA A 241 -15.82 11.63 -20.03
CA ALA A 241 -15.87 10.17 -20.19
C ALA A 241 -16.17 9.68 -21.63
N SER A 242 -16.70 10.53 -22.51
CA SER A 242 -16.88 10.27 -23.96
C SER A 242 -15.76 10.88 -24.83
N GLY A 243 -14.73 11.45 -24.20
CA GLY A 243 -13.60 12.09 -24.86
C GLY A 243 -12.63 11.09 -25.49
N LEU A 244 -11.62 11.63 -26.18
CA LEU A 244 -10.53 10.84 -26.80
C LEU A 244 -9.48 10.36 -25.78
N TRP A 245 -9.77 10.51 -24.49
CA TRP A 245 -8.83 10.34 -23.39
C TRP A 245 -9.49 9.52 -22.30
N GLU A 246 -8.80 8.46 -21.87
CA GLU A 246 -9.21 7.69 -20.70
C GLU A 246 -8.09 7.74 -19.66
N LYS A 247 -8.48 7.94 -18.39
CA LYS A 247 -7.53 7.96 -17.28
C LYS A 247 -7.03 6.55 -17.03
N VAL A 248 -5.71 6.39 -16.89
CA VAL A 248 -5.10 5.08 -16.68
C VAL A 248 -4.25 5.04 -15.42
N VAL A 249 -4.12 3.83 -14.89
CA VAL A 249 -3.24 3.48 -13.78
C VAL A 249 -2.39 2.25 -14.15
N GLN A 250 -1.28 2.04 -13.47
CA GLN A 250 -0.59 0.75 -13.46
C GLN A 250 -0.71 0.11 -12.08
N LEU A 251 -0.55 -1.20 -12.01
CA LEU A 251 -0.40 -1.91 -10.74
C LEU A 251 1.08 -2.20 -10.52
N GLY A 252 1.59 -1.88 -9.33
CA GLY A 252 3.01 -2.01 -9.05
C GLY A 252 3.47 -1.21 -7.85
N ASN A 253 4.78 -1.14 -7.70
CA ASN A 253 5.45 -0.43 -6.61
C ASN A 253 6.52 0.49 -7.17
N ALA A 254 6.71 1.62 -6.49
CA ALA A 254 7.82 2.53 -6.73
C ALA A 254 8.85 2.41 -5.60
N PHE A 255 10.11 2.66 -5.93
CA PHE A 255 11.24 2.65 -5.00
C PHE A 255 12.28 3.68 -5.46
N ASP A 256 13.07 4.22 -4.54
CA ASP A 256 14.20 5.10 -4.87
C ASP A 256 15.45 4.25 -5.10
N ALA A 257 15.95 4.20 -6.33
CA ALA A 257 17.12 3.42 -6.69
C ALA A 257 18.41 3.81 -5.93
N ASN A 258 18.46 5.00 -5.31
CA ASN A 258 19.59 5.42 -4.50
C ASN A 258 19.57 4.85 -3.07
N THR A 259 18.40 4.75 -2.45
CA THR A 259 18.28 4.38 -1.03
C THR A 259 17.60 3.05 -0.76
N ASP A 260 16.85 2.52 -1.73
CA ASP A 260 16.02 1.33 -1.54
C ASP A 260 16.61 0.07 -2.18
N ILE A 261 17.69 0.19 -2.94
CA ILE A 261 18.48 -0.95 -3.40
C ILE A 261 19.56 -1.25 -2.36
N ASP A 262 19.55 -2.47 -1.84
CA ASP A 262 20.68 -3.03 -1.11
C ASP A 262 21.53 -3.88 -2.08
N PRO A 263 22.66 -3.33 -2.57
CA PRO A 263 23.51 -4.04 -3.50
C PRO A 263 24.28 -5.19 -2.85
N ASP A 264 24.34 -5.31 -1.52
CA ASP A 264 25.05 -6.40 -0.84
C ASP A 264 24.15 -7.63 -0.64
N THR A 265 22.83 -7.48 -0.78
CA THR A 265 21.86 -8.58 -0.66
C THR A 265 20.99 -8.79 -1.90
N ASP A 266 21.19 -7.96 -2.93
CA ASP A 266 20.41 -7.90 -4.16
C ASP A 266 18.90 -7.75 -3.92
N THR A 267 18.56 -6.93 -2.91
CA THR A 267 17.17 -6.71 -2.51
C THR A 267 16.68 -5.32 -2.86
N ILE A 268 15.38 -5.24 -3.14
CA ILE A 268 14.65 -3.98 -3.33
C ILE A 268 13.72 -3.81 -2.14
N ARG A 269 13.86 -2.67 -1.45
CA ARG A 269 13.02 -2.27 -0.33
C ARG A 269 11.89 -1.36 -0.79
N PHE A 270 10.72 -1.46 -0.18
CA PHE A 270 9.59 -0.59 -0.43
C PHE A 270 9.18 0.16 0.84
N ALA A 271 8.65 1.37 0.68
CA ALA A 271 8.17 2.18 1.80
C ALA A 271 6.85 1.67 2.40
N GLN A 272 6.10 0.85 1.66
CA GLN A 272 4.84 0.23 2.05
C GLN A 272 4.86 -1.26 1.69
N PRO A 273 3.99 -2.10 2.29
CA PRO A 273 3.90 -3.51 1.93
C PRO A 273 3.73 -3.70 0.42
N HIS A 274 4.58 -4.50 -0.21
CA HIS A 274 4.68 -4.56 -1.66
C HIS A 274 3.51 -5.29 -2.34
N ASN A 275 2.78 -6.14 -1.62
CA ASN A 275 1.65 -6.94 -2.12
C ASN A 275 1.95 -7.90 -3.30
N PHE A 276 3.21 -7.98 -3.74
CA PHE A 276 3.71 -9.08 -4.60
C PHE A 276 3.62 -10.46 -3.93
N GLN A 277 3.57 -11.49 -4.76
CA GLN A 277 3.65 -12.91 -4.46
C GLN A 277 4.84 -13.54 -5.21
N ALA A 278 5.34 -14.66 -4.71
CA ALA A 278 6.41 -15.39 -5.38
C ALA A 278 5.97 -15.83 -6.79
N GLY A 279 6.79 -15.55 -7.79
CA GLY A 279 6.51 -15.85 -9.19
C GLY A 279 5.71 -14.78 -9.94
N ASP A 280 5.36 -13.65 -9.32
CA ASP A 280 4.73 -12.55 -10.04
C ASP A 280 5.61 -12.06 -11.18
N ARG A 281 4.99 -11.81 -12.32
CA ARG A 281 5.64 -11.28 -13.53
C ARG A 281 5.61 -9.77 -13.47
N VAL A 282 6.79 -9.15 -13.47
CA VAL A 282 6.93 -7.70 -13.38
C VAL A 282 7.88 -7.16 -14.44
N PHE A 283 7.61 -5.94 -14.90
CA PHE A 283 8.56 -5.16 -15.66
C PHE A 283 9.21 -4.11 -14.78
N TYR A 284 10.51 -3.96 -14.98
CA TYR A 284 11.31 -2.90 -14.38
C TYR A 284 11.32 -1.69 -15.32
N ASN A 285 10.97 -0.52 -14.81
CA ASN A 285 11.05 0.74 -15.55
C ASN A 285 11.94 1.76 -14.80
N PRO A 286 13.08 2.17 -15.39
CA PRO A 286 13.95 3.18 -14.78
C PRO A 286 13.39 4.61 -14.88
N LEU A 287 12.34 4.87 -15.67
CA LEU A 287 11.77 6.20 -15.92
C LEU A 287 12.81 7.23 -16.41
N GLY A 288 13.82 6.76 -17.17
CA GLY A 288 14.96 7.56 -17.61
C GLY A 288 16.09 7.72 -16.58
N GLY A 289 15.94 7.09 -15.41
CA GLY A 289 16.92 7.03 -14.32
C GLY A 289 18.02 5.98 -14.51
N PHE A 290 18.76 5.70 -13.43
CA PHE A 290 19.90 4.77 -13.46
C PHE A 290 19.45 3.29 -13.53
N GLU A 291 19.99 2.53 -14.48
CA GLU A 291 19.73 1.10 -14.59
C GLU A 291 20.30 0.32 -13.40
N ILE A 292 19.41 -0.30 -12.58
CA ILE A 292 19.80 -1.02 -11.36
C ILE A 292 20.37 -2.42 -11.61
N VAL A 293 20.18 -3.00 -12.79
CA VAL A 293 20.73 -4.32 -13.12
C VAL A 293 22.19 -4.18 -13.54
N GLU A 294 23.03 -5.10 -13.11
CA GLU A 294 24.45 -5.04 -13.46
C GLU A 294 24.68 -5.31 -14.97
N PRO A 295 25.44 -4.46 -15.69
CA PRO A 295 25.51 -4.50 -17.17
C PRO A 295 26.08 -5.81 -17.75
N TRP A 296 26.89 -6.52 -16.97
CA TRP A 296 27.52 -7.77 -17.42
C TRP A 296 26.55 -8.94 -17.46
N GLN A 297 25.37 -8.83 -16.84
CA GLN A 297 24.38 -9.91 -16.78
C GLN A 297 23.58 -10.08 -18.09
N SER A 298 23.86 -9.25 -19.12
CA SER A 298 23.26 -9.29 -20.46
C SER A 298 21.74 -9.47 -20.43
N THR A 299 21.08 -8.81 -19.48
CA THR A 299 19.63 -8.87 -19.33
C THR A 299 19.02 -7.80 -20.20
N ASP A 300 18.10 -8.19 -21.09
CA ASP A 300 17.25 -7.22 -21.77
C ASP A 300 16.28 -6.66 -20.74
N LEU A 301 16.42 -5.39 -20.36
CA LEU A 301 15.57 -4.76 -19.35
C LEU A 301 14.10 -4.67 -19.76
N SER A 302 13.80 -4.80 -21.06
CA SER A 302 12.44 -4.92 -21.56
C SER A 302 11.87 -6.34 -21.38
N SER A 303 12.67 -7.29 -20.87
CA SER A 303 12.18 -8.62 -20.51
C SER A 303 11.46 -8.61 -19.17
N VAL A 304 10.54 -9.58 -19.03
CA VAL A 304 9.83 -9.83 -17.77
C VAL A 304 10.81 -10.38 -16.74
N PHE A 305 10.78 -9.80 -15.54
CA PHE A 305 11.37 -10.35 -14.33
C PHE A 305 10.31 -11.07 -13.50
N TYR A 306 10.76 -11.93 -12.60
CA TYR A 306 9.90 -12.62 -11.66
C TYR A 306 10.26 -12.22 -10.23
N VAL A 307 9.24 -12.01 -9.41
CA VAL A 307 9.42 -11.66 -7.99
C VAL A 307 9.74 -12.89 -7.18
N LYS A 308 10.87 -12.86 -6.48
CA LYS A 308 11.22 -13.83 -5.43
C LYS A 308 11.03 -13.17 -4.07
N LEU A 309 10.18 -13.76 -3.24
CA LEU A 309 9.96 -13.27 -1.89
C LEU A 309 11.09 -13.68 -0.95
N ILE A 310 11.37 -12.84 0.04
CA ILE A 310 12.39 -13.10 1.06
C ILE A 310 11.71 -13.75 2.27
N LYS A 311 12.04 -15.00 2.55
CA LYS A 311 11.50 -15.70 3.72
C LYS A 311 12.16 -15.15 4.99
N ILE A 312 11.35 -14.73 5.96
CA ILE A 312 11.83 -14.23 7.27
C ILE A 312 11.50 -15.17 8.42
N GLY A 313 10.65 -16.18 8.18
CA GLY A 313 10.28 -17.16 9.18
C GLY A 313 9.24 -18.15 8.67
N GLU A 314 8.63 -18.84 9.62
CA GLU A 314 7.51 -19.74 9.41
C GLU A 314 6.45 -19.49 10.50
N SER A 315 5.19 -19.64 10.15
CA SER A 315 4.06 -19.54 11.07
C SER A 315 3.23 -20.82 10.98
N GLU A 316 2.84 -21.37 12.12
CA GLU A 316 1.94 -22.51 12.17
C GLU A 316 0.49 -22.05 11.95
N VAL A 317 -0.16 -22.58 10.92
CA VAL A 317 -1.60 -22.39 10.65
C VAL A 317 -2.20 -23.77 10.43
N ASP A 318 -3.29 -24.10 11.14
CA ASP A 318 -3.97 -25.40 11.05
C ASP A 318 -3.03 -26.63 11.22
N GLY A 319 -2.02 -26.52 12.08
CA GLY A 319 -1.06 -27.60 12.35
C GLY A 319 0.04 -27.79 11.29
N HIS A 320 0.16 -26.86 10.35
CA HIS A 320 1.17 -26.87 9.28
C HIS A 320 2.00 -25.59 9.32
N LEU A 321 3.32 -25.71 9.12
CA LEU A 321 4.22 -24.56 9.01
C LEU A 321 4.08 -23.95 7.61
N HIS A 322 3.73 -22.66 7.58
CA HIS A 322 3.63 -21.85 6.38
C HIS A 322 4.76 -20.80 6.37
N PRO A 323 5.42 -20.57 5.23
CA PRO A 323 6.47 -19.57 5.15
C PRO A 323 5.90 -18.16 5.36
N VAL A 324 6.58 -17.37 6.19
CA VAL A 324 6.33 -15.94 6.37
C VAL A 324 7.36 -15.18 5.55
N TYR A 325 6.87 -14.29 4.69
CA TYR A 325 7.71 -13.49 3.80
C TYR A 325 7.80 -12.04 4.27
N ASP A 326 8.94 -11.41 4.00
CA ASP A 326 9.13 -9.98 4.21
C ASP A 326 8.14 -9.20 3.35
N ALA A 327 7.30 -8.38 3.97
CA ALA A 327 6.30 -7.60 3.24
C ALA A 327 6.89 -6.38 2.52
N PHE A 328 8.13 -6.00 2.80
CA PHE A 328 8.76 -4.77 2.31
C PHE A 328 9.98 -5.01 1.43
N ARG A 329 10.46 -6.25 1.32
CA ARG A 329 11.66 -6.57 0.53
C ARG A 329 11.44 -7.75 -0.41
N ILE A 330 11.95 -7.61 -1.62
CA ILE A 330 11.95 -8.67 -2.63
C ILE A 330 13.33 -8.84 -3.27
N ARG A 331 13.49 -9.95 -4.00
CA ARG A 331 14.53 -10.12 -5.02
C ARG A 331 13.88 -10.28 -6.39
N LEU A 332 14.65 -9.98 -7.45
CA LEU A 332 14.26 -10.22 -8.83
C LEU A 332 15.04 -11.41 -9.40
N VAL A 333 14.37 -12.25 -10.19
CA VAL A 333 14.98 -13.37 -10.91
C VAL A 333 14.50 -13.40 -12.36
N LYS A 334 15.19 -14.16 -13.22
CA LYS A 334 14.93 -14.19 -14.67
C LYS A 334 13.84 -15.17 -15.09
N ASP A 335 13.46 -16.10 -14.23
CA ASP A 335 12.49 -17.15 -14.55
C ASP A 335 11.61 -17.52 -13.35
N SER A 336 10.44 -18.08 -13.67
CA SER A 336 9.42 -18.42 -12.66
C SER A 336 9.82 -19.60 -11.77
N GLU A 337 10.68 -20.50 -12.22
CA GLU A 337 11.07 -21.68 -11.45
C GLU A 337 11.97 -21.24 -10.29
N THR A 338 12.96 -20.38 -10.57
CA THR A 338 13.83 -19.77 -9.58
C THR A 338 13.05 -18.91 -8.56
N ALA A 339 11.99 -18.23 -9.02
CA ALA A 339 11.16 -17.38 -8.17
C ALA A 339 10.40 -18.18 -7.10
N LEU A 340 9.93 -19.38 -7.47
CA LEU A 340 9.13 -20.27 -6.62
C LEU A 340 9.96 -21.27 -5.80
N ALA A 341 11.20 -21.54 -6.20
CA ALA A 341 12.08 -22.47 -5.51
C ALA A 341 12.50 -21.96 -4.12
N ASP A 342 12.62 -22.86 -3.15
CA ASP A 342 13.25 -22.55 -1.86
C ASP A 342 14.69 -22.08 -2.06
N GLU A 343 15.14 -21.07 -1.31
CA GLU A 343 16.48 -20.50 -1.48
C GLU A 343 17.59 -21.57 -1.42
N GLY A 344 17.48 -22.52 -0.48
CA GLY A 344 18.47 -23.57 -0.34
C GLY A 344 18.60 -24.49 -1.56
N THR A 345 17.56 -24.64 -2.40
CA THR A 345 17.63 -25.49 -3.61
C THR A 345 18.25 -24.77 -4.81
N LEU A 346 18.40 -23.44 -4.73
CA LEU A 346 19.06 -22.61 -5.74
C LEU A 346 20.58 -22.56 -5.58
N LEU A 347 21.08 -22.93 -4.40
CA LEU A 347 22.50 -22.84 -4.08
C LEU A 347 23.19 -24.18 -4.36
N ASP A 348 24.36 -24.11 -4.99
CA ASP A 348 25.21 -25.26 -5.22
C ASP A 348 25.78 -25.76 -3.89
N THR A 349 25.73 -27.07 -3.68
CA THR A 349 26.26 -27.68 -2.46
C THR A 349 27.72 -28.05 -2.58
N PHE A 350 28.49 -27.90 -1.51
CA PHE A 350 29.89 -28.34 -1.44
C PHE A 350 30.26 -28.78 -0.01
N SER A 351 31.33 -29.56 0.11
CA SER A 351 31.85 -30.02 1.40
C SER A 351 33.04 -29.18 1.84
N SER A 352 33.38 -29.22 3.13
CA SER A 352 34.63 -28.63 3.64
C SER A 352 35.90 -29.20 2.96
N GLY A 353 35.84 -30.40 2.37
CA GLY A 353 36.93 -30.97 1.57
C GLY A 353 37.17 -30.27 0.24
N ASP A 354 36.20 -29.49 -0.24
CA ASP A 354 36.28 -28.73 -1.48
C ASP A 354 36.97 -27.36 -1.28
N VAL A 355 37.28 -27.00 -0.03
CA VAL A 355 38.01 -25.79 0.35
C VAL A 355 39.51 -26.07 0.46
N ASN A 356 40.31 -25.34 -0.31
CA ASN A 356 41.77 -25.39 -0.21
C ASN A 356 42.30 -24.18 0.56
N ARG A 357 42.65 -24.41 1.83
CA ARG A 357 43.19 -23.38 2.74
C ARG A 357 44.58 -22.83 2.37
N GLU A 358 45.36 -23.51 1.52
CA GLU A 358 46.67 -23.01 1.11
C GLU A 358 46.57 -22.05 -0.09
N ALA A 359 45.46 -22.16 -0.84
CA ALA A 359 45.23 -21.40 -2.05
C ALA A 359 44.02 -20.45 -1.94
N ASP A 360 43.25 -20.50 -0.85
CA ASP A 360 42.01 -19.78 -0.63
C ASP A 360 40.99 -20.00 -1.75
N THR A 361 40.95 -21.22 -2.30
CA THR A 361 40.06 -21.58 -3.41
C THR A 361 38.98 -22.54 -2.97
N LEU A 362 37.77 -22.32 -3.45
CA LEU A 362 36.65 -23.26 -3.38
C LEU A 362 36.52 -24.04 -4.70
N THR A 363 36.24 -25.34 -4.62
CA THR A 363 36.06 -26.22 -5.80
C THR A 363 34.61 -26.69 -5.91
N ILE A 364 33.86 -26.23 -6.91
CA ILE A 364 32.50 -26.71 -7.17
C ILE A 364 32.44 -27.22 -8.61
N PRO A 365 32.28 -28.54 -8.83
CA PRO A 365 32.25 -29.09 -10.18
C PRO A 365 31.16 -28.45 -11.05
N SER A 366 31.54 -27.95 -12.21
CA SER A 366 30.61 -27.37 -13.21
C SER A 366 29.75 -26.21 -12.72
N HIS A 367 30.24 -25.42 -11.77
CA HIS A 367 29.53 -24.19 -11.35
C HIS A 367 29.29 -23.26 -12.54
N SER A 368 28.19 -22.50 -12.50
CA SER A 368 27.83 -21.55 -13.55
C SER A 368 28.30 -20.11 -13.27
N PHE A 369 29.04 -19.90 -12.17
CA PHE A 369 29.44 -18.57 -11.73
C PHE A 369 30.33 -17.81 -12.73
N SER A 370 30.09 -16.50 -12.79
CA SER A 370 30.84 -15.52 -13.57
C SER A 370 31.72 -14.65 -12.68
N LEU A 371 32.77 -14.06 -13.27
CA LEU A 371 33.65 -13.12 -12.55
C LEU A 371 32.84 -11.92 -12.03
N ASN A 372 33.05 -11.57 -10.76
CA ASN A 372 32.33 -10.53 -10.01
C ASN A 372 30.83 -10.78 -9.83
N GLN A 373 30.35 -12.00 -10.04
CA GLN A 373 28.98 -12.37 -9.68
C GLN A 373 28.85 -12.45 -8.15
N GLN A 374 27.75 -11.91 -7.62
CA GLN A 374 27.39 -12.12 -6.22
C GLN A 374 26.91 -13.56 -5.99
N VAL A 375 27.37 -14.14 -4.89
CA VAL A 375 26.94 -15.44 -4.42
C VAL A 375 26.71 -15.39 -2.91
N THR A 376 25.57 -15.88 -2.46
CA THR A 376 25.24 -16.01 -1.04
C THR A 376 25.79 -17.30 -0.51
N TYR A 377 26.58 -17.23 0.55
CA TYR A 377 27.08 -18.41 1.27
C TYR A 377 26.12 -18.79 2.38
N GLN A 378 25.75 -20.07 2.43
CA GLN A 378 25.04 -20.68 3.55
C GLN A 378 25.93 -21.75 4.18
N ALA A 379 26.16 -21.61 5.47
CA ALA A 379 26.91 -22.57 6.27
C ALA A 379 26.19 -23.91 6.31
N ALA A 380 26.97 -24.98 6.51
CA ALA A 380 26.38 -26.25 6.88
C ALA A 380 25.75 -26.08 8.26
N ASN A 381 24.44 -26.21 8.36
CA ASN A 381 23.74 -26.15 9.64
C ASN A 381 23.22 -27.54 10.02
N VAL A 382 23.05 -27.74 11.33
CA VAL A 382 22.24 -28.85 11.81
C VAL A 382 21.24 -28.33 12.83
N ALA A 383 19.97 -28.61 12.56
CA ALA A 383 18.88 -28.20 13.41
C ALA A 383 18.70 -29.17 14.59
N PHE A 384 18.22 -28.64 15.71
CA PHE A 384 17.84 -29.37 16.90
C PHE A 384 16.73 -28.64 17.65
N THR A 385 16.08 -29.33 18.57
CA THR A 385 15.03 -28.78 19.43
C THR A 385 15.38 -29.02 20.90
N ALA A 386 14.59 -28.48 21.82
CA ALA A 386 14.70 -28.77 23.25
C ALA A 386 14.68 -30.28 23.56
N VAL A 387 13.97 -31.10 22.75
CA VAL A 387 13.87 -32.55 22.95
C VAL A 387 15.20 -33.27 22.71
N ASP A 388 16.08 -32.68 21.92
CA ASP A 388 17.39 -33.24 21.58
C ASP A 388 18.43 -32.98 22.69
N VAL A 389 18.10 -32.15 23.68
CA VAL A 389 18.99 -31.74 24.77
C VAL A 389 18.82 -32.69 25.97
N ASN A 390 19.94 -33.23 26.45
CA ASN A 390 20.03 -33.89 27.75
C ASN A 390 20.64 -32.93 28.77
N GLU A 391 19.79 -32.30 29.56
CA GLU A 391 20.12 -31.24 30.50
C GLU A 391 21.05 -31.69 31.63
N THR A 392 20.97 -32.95 32.07
CA THR A 392 21.84 -33.45 33.16
C THR A 392 23.27 -33.67 32.68
N SER A 393 23.46 -33.96 31.39
CA SER A 393 24.77 -34.26 30.81
C SER A 393 25.29 -33.19 29.85
N ASN A 394 24.51 -32.13 29.59
CA ASN A 394 24.79 -31.12 28.58
C ASN A 394 25.13 -31.73 27.21
N ILE A 395 24.44 -32.83 26.85
CA ILE A 395 24.62 -33.53 25.58
C ILE A 395 23.49 -33.15 24.64
N LEU A 396 23.85 -32.82 23.41
CA LEU A 396 22.92 -32.59 22.32
C LEU A 396 22.91 -33.80 21.38
N THR A 397 21.74 -34.40 21.20
CA THR A 397 21.53 -35.62 20.40
C THR A 397 21.11 -35.27 18.98
N ILE A 398 22.08 -35.11 18.08
CA ILE A 398 21.83 -34.81 16.68
C ILE A 398 22.34 -35.96 15.82
N SER A 399 21.43 -36.64 15.12
CA SER A 399 21.79 -37.79 14.30
C SER A 399 22.74 -37.42 13.16
N ASN A 400 23.88 -38.13 13.06
CA ASN A 400 24.91 -37.95 12.03
C ASN A 400 25.33 -36.48 11.84
N HIS A 401 25.54 -35.74 12.93
CA HIS A 401 25.86 -34.31 12.88
C HIS A 401 27.14 -33.96 12.11
N GLY A 402 28.03 -34.92 11.86
CA GLY A 402 29.23 -34.73 11.04
C GLY A 402 30.35 -33.92 11.68
N TYR A 403 30.07 -33.14 12.72
CA TYR A 403 31.06 -32.38 13.49
C TYR A 403 32.12 -33.23 14.18
N LEU A 404 33.32 -32.67 14.32
CA LEU A 404 34.47 -33.16 15.06
C LEU A 404 34.75 -32.30 16.30
N THR A 405 35.48 -32.85 17.26
CA THR A 405 35.94 -32.06 18.42
C THR A 405 36.88 -30.96 17.94
N GLY A 406 36.61 -29.72 18.32
CA GLY A 406 37.37 -28.55 17.89
C GLY A 406 36.68 -27.73 16.79
N ASP A 407 35.63 -28.26 16.15
CA ASP A 407 34.84 -27.51 15.18
C ASP A 407 34.19 -26.29 15.84
N SER A 408 34.11 -25.18 15.12
CA SER A 408 33.45 -23.96 15.61
C SER A 408 32.07 -23.85 14.98
N VAL A 409 31.05 -23.63 15.79
CA VAL A 409 29.66 -23.48 15.35
C VAL A 409 29.10 -22.19 15.91
N VAL A 410 28.34 -21.47 15.09
CA VAL A 410 27.54 -20.34 15.55
C VAL A 410 26.19 -20.88 15.98
N TYR A 411 25.78 -20.57 17.21
CA TYR A 411 24.43 -20.90 17.66
C TYR A 411 23.45 -19.88 17.10
N ARG A 412 22.42 -20.39 16.42
CA ARG A 412 21.31 -19.57 15.92
C ARG A 412 19.99 -20.16 16.35
N ARG A 413 19.05 -19.28 16.65
CA ARG A 413 17.65 -19.61 16.90
C ARG A 413 16.95 -19.59 15.55
N SER A 414 16.49 -20.76 15.10
CA SER A 414 15.88 -20.89 13.78
C SER A 414 14.37 -20.97 13.92
N GLY A 415 13.69 -19.96 13.38
CA GLY A 415 12.25 -19.78 13.51
C GLY A 415 11.87 -18.60 14.40
N THR A 416 10.58 -18.31 14.40
CA THR A 416 9.98 -17.23 15.16
C THR A 416 8.78 -17.78 15.93
N THR A 417 8.37 -17.09 17.00
CA THR A 417 7.05 -17.32 17.59
C THR A 417 5.97 -17.04 16.52
N PRO A 418 4.73 -17.51 16.72
CA PRO A 418 3.62 -17.23 15.80
C PRO A 418 3.42 -15.74 15.46
N ASP A 419 3.89 -14.84 16.32
CA ASP A 419 3.82 -13.38 16.13
C ASP A 419 5.06 -12.78 15.44
N GLY A 420 5.98 -13.60 14.92
CA GLY A 420 7.18 -13.17 14.20
C GLY A 420 8.38 -12.78 15.06
N ASN A 421 8.35 -13.05 16.38
CA ASN A 421 9.45 -12.70 17.30
C ASN A 421 10.50 -13.82 17.38
N PRO A 422 11.79 -13.53 17.62
CA PRO A 422 12.82 -14.55 17.78
C PRO A 422 12.54 -15.45 18.99
N LEU A 423 12.84 -16.74 18.85
CA LEU A 423 12.67 -17.74 19.92
C LEU A 423 13.59 -17.43 21.13
N PRO A 424 13.33 -17.95 22.34
CA PRO A 424 14.29 -17.91 23.45
C PRO A 424 15.50 -18.82 23.19
N SER A 425 16.64 -18.54 23.83
CA SER A 425 17.83 -19.40 23.76
C SER A 425 17.69 -20.70 24.59
N ILE A 426 18.48 -21.73 24.25
CA ILE A 426 18.65 -22.95 25.06
C ILE A 426 19.78 -22.75 26.07
N GLY A 427 19.48 -22.96 27.36
CA GLY A 427 20.44 -22.85 28.45
C GLY A 427 21.22 -21.53 28.39
N ASN A 428 22.55 -21.61 28.54
CA ASN A 428 23.44 -20.44 28.48
C ASN A 428 23.95 -20.14 27.06
N LEU A 429 23.28 -20.63 26.02
CA LEU A 429 23.62 -20.28 24.65
C LEU A 429 23.11 -18.87 24.31
N THR A 430 23.88 -18.12 23.55
CA THR A 430 23.58 -16.74 23.15
C THR A 430 23.53 -16.67 21.63
N GLU A 431 22.47 -16.06 21.09
CA GLU A 431 22.29 -15.91 19.64
C GLU A 431 23.52 -15.30 18.98
N GLY A 432 23.98 -15.92 17.90
CA GLY A 432 25.12 -15.44 17.13
C GLY A 432 26.48 -15.69 17.79
N GLU A 433 26.52 -16.18 19.02
CA GLU A 433 27.79 -16.52 19.66
C GLU A 433 28.41 -17.78 19.05
N THR A 434 29.74 -17.74 18.98
CA THR A 434 30.54 -18.85 18.46
C THR A 434 30.93 -19.79 19.58
N TYR A 435 30.53 -21.05 19.44
CA TYR A 435 30.83 -22.13 20.36
C TYR A 435 31.74 -23.17 19.73
N ASN A 436 32.43 -23.93 20.57
CA ASN A 436 33.23 -25.05 20.14
C ASN A 436 32.49 -26.37 20.35
N VAL A 437 32.56 -27.27 19.37
CA VAL A 437 32.00 -28.61 19.43
C VAL A 437 32.95 -29.56 20.16
N ILE A 438 32.43 -30.28 21.14
CA ILE A 438 33.06 -31.45 21.75
C ILE A 438 32.29 -32.68 21.27
N LYS A 439 32.87 -33.44 20.33
CA LYS A 439 32.23 -34.65 19.81
C LYS A 439 32.22 -35.75 20.87
N VAL A 440 31.03 -36.27 21.20
CA VAL A 440 30.85 -37.43 22.09
C VAL A 440 30.71 -38.71 21.27
N SER A 441 29.97 -38.68 20.16
CA SER A 441 29.81 -39.76 19.18
C SER A 441 29.38 -39.19 17.82
N ASP A 442 29.00 -40.00 16.83
CA ASP A 442 28.45 -39.48 15.56
C ASP A 442 27.03 -38.89 15.69
N ASN A 443 26.34 -39.19 16.79
CA ASN A 443 24.97 -38.72 17.06
C ASN A 443 24.86 -37.82 18.29
N ASN A 444 25.97 -37.52 18.96
CA ASN A 444 25.96 -36.81 20.24
C ASN A 444 27.16 -35.87 20.32
N LEU A 445 26.91 -34.63 20.74
CA LEU A 445 27.93 -33.62 20.93
C LEU A 445 27.65 -32.78 22.18
N GLN A 446 28.65 -32.01 22.62
CA GLN A 446 28.49 -30.94 23.60
C GLN A 446 29.04 -29.64 23.01
N LEU A 447 28.65 -28.51 23.61
CA LEU A 447 29.17 -27.19 23.25
C LEU A 447 30.04 -26.66 24.38
N SER A 448 31.03 -25.84 24.06
CA SER A 448 31.94 -25.23 25.02
C SER A 448 32.33 -23.81 24.58
N GLU A 449 32.81 -23.01 25.54
CA GLU A 449 33.27 -21.65 25.28
C GLU A 449 34.52 -21.63 24.40
N ARG A 450 34.61 -20.60 23.56
CA ARG A 450 35.75 -20.31 22.71
C ARG A 450 36.24 -18.88 22.99
N LEU A 451 37.55 -18.74 23.18
CA LEU A 451 38.22 -17.45 23.31
C LEU A 451 39.21 -17.27 22.16
N SER A 452 39.03 -16.20 21.36
CA SER A 452 39.99 -15.81 20.32
C SER A 452 40.89 -14.67 20.83
N PHE A 453 42.16 -14.64 20.41
CA PHE A 453 43.13 -13.63 20.82
C PHE A 453 44.21 -13.42 19.75
N ASP A 454 44.86 -12.26 19.72
CA ASP A 454 45.97 -11.96 18.81
C ASP A 454 47.23 -11.45 19.57
N GLU A 455 48.22 -10.90 18.85
CA GLU A 455 49.43 -10.35 19.49
C GLU A 455 49.14 -9.17 20.43
N THR A 456 48.13 -8.36 20.13
CA THR A 456 47.75 -7.20 20.93
C THR A 456 47.15 -7.60 22.28
N ASP A 457 46.59 -8.79 22.36
CA ASP A 457 46.06 -9.38 23.60
C ASP A 457 47.15 -9.98 24.49
N LEU A 458 48.40 -10.06 24.03
CA LEU A 458 49.48 -10.67 24.79
C LEU A 458 50.41 -9.66 25.46
N THR A 459 50.75 -9.93 26.71
CA THR A 459 51.94 -9.36 27.34
C THR A 459 53.06 -10.40 27.27
N VAL A 460 53.99 -10.21 26.32
CA VAL A 460 55.21 -11.02 26.22
C VAL A 460 56.38 -10.26 26.86
N PRO A 461 56.91 -10.71 28.01
CA PRO A 461 58.01 -10.00 28.67
C PRO A 461 59.32 -10.05 27.88
N THR A 462 60.12 -8.98 27.90
CA THR A 462 61.46 -8.96 27.29
C THR A 462 62.48 -9.84 28.02
N ASP A 463 62.23 -10.15 29.29
CA ASP A 463 63.00 -11.13 30.06
C ASP A 463 62.55 -12.55 29.69
N THR A 464 63.48 -13.33 29.15
CA THR A 464 63.22 -14.71 28.69
C THR A 464 62.89 -15.68 29.82
N THR A 465 63.02 -15.27 31.08
CA THR A 465 62.66 -16.08 32.27
C THR A 465 61.22 -15.84 32.76
N LEU A 466 60.51 -14.86 32.17
CA LEU A 466 59.12 -14.55 32.52
C LEU A 466 58.14 -15.15 31.50
N SER A 467 56.97 -15.54 32.00
CA SER A 467 55.88 -16.19 31.24
C SER A 467 55.01 -15.21 30.46
N THR A 468 54.31 -15.73 29.45
CA THR A 468 53.38 -14.94 28.62
C THR A 468 52.03 -14.81 29.32
N THR A 469 51.46 -13.60 29.32
CA THR A 469 50.12 -13.34 29.86
C THR A 469 49.16 -13.01 28.73
N ILE A 470 48.00 -13.66 28.72
CA ILE A 470 46.86 -13.30 27.87
C ILE A 470 46.03 -12.28 28.63
N ASN A 471 45.82 -11.09 28.06
CA ASN A 471 45.11 -9.97 28.66
C ASN A 471 43.61 -9.98 28.33
N LEU A 472 42.98 -11.16 28.47
CA LEU A 472 41.55 -11.34 28.25
C LEU A 472 40.91 -12.03 29.46
N ALA A 473 39.63 -11.72 29.69
CA ALA A 473 38.77 -12.50 30.57
C ALA A 473 38.25 -13.73 29.81
N GLY A 474 37.78 -14.76 30.52
CA GLY A 474 37.05 -15.85 29.89
C GLY A 474 37.12 -17.14 30.70
N PHE A 475 38.33 -17.62 30.99
CA PHE A 475 38.50 -18.93 31.63
C PHE A 475 38.79 -18.86 33.13
N GLN A 476 38.44 -19.92 33.84
CA GLN A 476 38.63 -20.07 35.29
C GLN A 476 39.98 -20.74 35.63
N GLU A 477 40.48 -20.51 36.85
CA GLU A 477 41.71 -21.13 37.33
C GLU A 477 41.63 -22.68 37.28
N GLY A 478 42.61 -23.31 36.63
CA GLY A 478 42.71 -24.76 36.49
C GLY A 478 41.87 -25.38 35.37
N GLU A 479 41.17 -24.56 34.59
CA GLU A 479 40.38 -24.99 33.43
C GLU A 479 41.27 -25.59 32.33
N ALA A 480 40.79 -26.65 31.68
CA ALA A 480 41.50 -27.31 30.59
C ALA A 480 41.04 -26.70 29.25
N VAL A 481 41.99 -26.22 28.47
CA VAL A 481 41.77 -25.55 27.19
C VAL A 481 42.61 -26.19 26.11
N VAL A 482 42.14 -26.25 24.87
CA VAL A 482 42.94 -26.73 23.74
C VAL A 482 43.34 -25.55 22.87
N PHE A 483 44.61 -25.50 22.51
CA PHE A 483 45.14 -24.45 21.66
C PHE A 483 44.93 -24.75 20.18
N VAL A 484 44.39 -23.80 19.43
CA VAL A 484 44.24 -23.86 17.97
C VAL A 484 45.03 -22.74 17.32
N ARG A 485 45.78 -23.08 16.28
CA ARG A 485 46.57 -22.12 15.50
C ARG A 485 45.91 -21.85 14.15
N GLN A 486 45.75 -20.59 13.80
CA GLN A 486 45.40 -20.17 12.43
C GLN A 486 46.64 -19.68 11.69
N GLY A 487 46.80 -20.11 10.44
CA GLY A 487 47.75 -19.54 9.49
C GLY A 487 49.26 -19.73 9.81
N MET A 488 49.98 -20.25 8.83
CA MET A 488 51.46 -20.35 8.73
C MET A 488 52.19 -21.43 9.56
N SER A 489 53.42 -21.71 9.16
CA SER A 489 54.25 -22.85 9.56
C SER A 489 55.05 -22.61 10.85
N SER A 490 55.24 -23.69 11.60
CA SER A 490 56.20 -23.98 12.66
C SER A 490 57.02 -22.83 13.27
N GLN A 491 56.46 -22.10 14.25
CA GLN A 491 57.27 -21.47 15.30
C GLN A 491 56.45 -21.09 16.54
N SER A 492 55.76 -22.07 17.14
CA SER A 492 54.99 -21.87 18.38
C SER A 492 55.48 -22.83 19.45
N GLU A 493 55.73 -22.32 20.66
CA GLU A 493 55.98 -23.11 21.88
C GLU A 493 54.70 -23.83 22.36
N LEU A 494 53.53 -23.38 21.89
CA LEU A 494 52.26 -24.09 21.99
C LEU A 494 52.03 -24.97 20.75
N ILE A 495 51.59 -26.20 20.96
CA ILE A 495 51.30 -27.17 19.88
C ILE A 495 49.80 -27.14 19.64
N GLY A 496 49.40 -26.92 18.38
CA GLY A 496 48.00 -26.94 17.99
C GLY A 496 47.37 -28.31 18.26
N GLY A 497 46.18 -28.33 18.86
CA GLY A 497 45.46 -29.54 19.26
C GLY A 497 45.86 -30.10 20.63
N GLU A 498 46.89 -29.56 21.29
CA GLU A 498 47.27 -30.01 22.63
C GLU A 498 46.45 -29.32 23.74
N THR A 499 46.20 -30.06 24.82
CA THR A 499 45.53 -29.54 26.02
C THR A 499 46.53 -28.79 26.90
N TYR A 500 46.13 -27.59 27.29
CA TYR A 500 46.78 -26.74 28.27
C TYR A 500 45.82 -26.47 29.44
N TYR A 501 46.36 -25.91 30.52
CA TYR A 501 45.61 -25.56 31.71
C TYR A 501 45.76 -24.08 32.03
N VAL A 502 44.65 -23.43 32.32
CA VAL A 502 44.62 -22.03 32.73
C VAL A 502 45.19 -21.89 34.13
N VAL A 503 46.14 -20.97 34.31
CA VAL A 503 46.80 -20.68 35.59
C VAL A 503 46.96 -19.17 35.78
N ASN A 504 47.03 -18.73 37.03
CA ASN A 504 47.12 -17.31 37.40
C ASN A 504 45.97 -16.47 36.81
N ALA A 505 44.76 -17.03 36.74
CA ALA A 505 43.58 -16.36 36.23
C ALA A 505 43.14 -15.22 37.15
N THR A 506 42.78 -14.10 36.55
CA THR A 506 42.12 -12.94 37.17
C THR A 506 40.87 -12.61 36.37
N SER A 507 40.14 -11.56 36.76
CA SER A 507 38.97 -11.10 36.00
C SER A 507 39.29 -10.57 34.60
N THR A 508 40.57 -10.34 34.25
CA THR A 508 40.97 -9.75 32.96
C THR A 508 42.22 -10.36 32.34
N THR A 509 42.85 -11.34 32.99
CA THR A 509 44.10 -11.93 32.50
C THR A 509 44.22 -13.39 32.91
N PHE A 510 44.97 -14.18 32.16
CA PHE A 510 45.40 -15.51 32.59
C PHE A 510 46.69 -15.94 31.87
N GLN A 511 47.25 -17.08 32.28
CA GLN A 511 48.39 -17.73 31.64
C GLN A 511 48.09 -19.21 31.38
N LEU A 512 48.91 -19.87 30.56
CA LEU A 512 48.74 -21.29 30.22
C LEU A 512 49.84 -22.14 30.84
N SER A 513 49.53 -23.38 31.22
CA SER A 513 50.47 -24.39 31.72
C SER A 513 50.24 -25.73 31.02
N SER A 514 51.26 -26.58 30.89
CA SER A 514 51.13 -27.92 30.33
C SER A 514 50.54 -28.93 31.31
N THR A 515 50.43 -28.56 32.59
CA THR A 515 49.84 -29.38 33.64
C THR A 515 48.91 -28.56 34.53
N ARG A 516 47.87 -29.19 35.07
CA ARG A 516 46.91 -28.55 35.97
C ARG A 516 47.62 -27.96 37.20
N GLY A 517 47.51 -26.65 37.41
CA GLY A 517 48.16 -25.93 38.51
C GLY A 517 49.69 -25.85 38.42
N GLY A 518 50.25 -26.15 37.26
CA GLY A 518 51.69 -26.11 37.00
C GLY A 518 52.24 -24.72 36.69
N GLU A 519 53.55 -24.66 36.40
CA GLU A 519 54.23 -23.42 36.07
C GLU A 519 53.74 -22.85 34.72
N PRO A 520 53.54 -21.53 34.60
CA PRO A 520 53.12 -20.89 33.36
C PRO A 520 54.16 -21.05 32.23
N ILE A 521 53.66 -21.27 31.01
CA ILE A 521 54.43 -21.40 29.79
C ILE A 521 54.67 -20.02 29.18
N ARG A 522 55.87 -19.84 28.62
CA ARG A 522 56.17 -18.75 27.71
C ARG A 522 55.84 -19.20 26.28
N PHE A 523 55.18 -18.33 25.54
CA PHE A 523 54.92 -18.50 24.12
C PHE A 523 54.89 -17.15 23.41
N THR A 524 55.14 -17.17 22.11
CA THR A 524 54.98 -16.00 21.24
C THR A 524 54.01 -16.33 20.12
N VAL A 525 53.38 -15.29 19.60
CA VAL A 525 52.48 -15.34 18.47
C VAL A 525 53.03 -14.45 17.36
N SER A 526 52.78 -14.79 16.09
CA SER A 526 53.18 -13.98 14.95
C SER A 526 52.25 -12.79 14.78
N SER A 527 52.80 -11.68 14.27
CA SER A 527 52.16 -10.36 14.17
C SER A 527 51.00 -10.22 13.18
N SER A 528 50.39 -11.33 12.76
CA SER A 528 49.31 -11.33 11.77
C SER A 528 48.37 -12.54 11.87
N GLY A 529 48.43 -13.32 12.96
CA GLY A 529 47.57 -14.51 13.14
C GLY A 529 46.54 -14.30 14.24
N SER A 530 45.32 -14.79 14.04
CA SER A 530 44.32 -14.97 15.10
C SER A 530 44.53 -16.33 15.75
N TYR A 531 44.51 -16.39 17.07
CA TYR A 531 44.69 -17.61 17.86
C TYR A 531 43.42 -17.91 18.62
N ALA A 532 43.19 -19.18 18.94
CA ALA A 532 42.05 -19.55 19.74
C ALA A 532 42.37 -20.60 20.79
N LEU A 533 41.66 -20.49 21.91
CA LEU A 533 41.55 -21.48 22.95
C LEU A 533 40.08 -21.88 23.03
N TYR A 534 39.79 -23.17 23.11
CA TYR A 534 38.46 -23.65 23.47
C TYR A 534 38.51 -24.46 24.75
N SER A 535 37.49 -24.29 25.58
CA SER A 535 37.34 -25.03 26.82
C SER A 535 36.98 -26.49 26.55
N LEU A 536 37.38 -27.39 27.45
CA LEU A 536 36.84 -28.75 27.52
C LEU A 536 35.71 -28.88 28.55
N THR A 537 35.27 -27.76 29.11
CA THR A 537 34.11 -27.67 30.00
C THR A 537 32.86 -27.43 29.16
N PRO A 538 31.85 -28.33 29.21
CA PRO A 538 30.59 -28.11 28.49
C PRO A 538 29.83 -26.91 29.02
N ILE A 539 29.21 -26.15 28.12
CA ILE A 539 28.21 -25.14 28.45
C ILE A 539 27.00 -25.83 29.09
N ASP A 540 26.42 -25.16 30.07
CA ASP A 540 25.18 -25.60 30.68
C ASP A 540 24.01 -25.41 29.71
N LEU A 541 23.39 -26.52 29.31
CA LEU A 541 22.27 -26.56 28.38
C LEU A 541 20.94 -26.82 29.09
N SER A 542 20.86 -26.70 30.42
CA SER A 542 19.59 -26.87 31.14
C SER A 542 18.47 -26.05 30.48
N VAL A 543 17.45 -26.74 29.95
CA VAL A 543 16.33 -26.12 29.25
C VAL A 543 15.34 -25.59 30.29
N PHE A 544 14.59 -24.54 29.95
CA PHE A 544 13.44 -24.14 30.75
C PHE A 544 12.34 -25.22 30.61
N GLU A 545 12.25 -26.14 31.57
CA GLU A 545 11.14 -27.10 31.63
C GLU A 545 9.78 -26.37 31.66
N ASP A 546 8.72 -27.07 31.24
CA ASP A 546 7.32 -26.63 31.44
C ASP A 546 7.13 -26.21 32.91
N ILE A 547 6.80 -24.94 33.13
CA ILE A 547 6.59 -24.44 34.48
C ILE A 547 5.15 -24.65 34.90
N THR A 548 5.01 -25.49 35.92
CA THR A 548 3.75 -25.60 36.64
C THR A 548 3.68 -24.60 37.77
N PHE A 549 2.57 -23.88 37.88
CA PHE A 549 2.27 -23.04 39.04
C PHE A 549 0.85 -23.30 39.52
N SER A 550 0.61 -23.15 40.80
CA SER A 550 -0.70 -23.28 41.43
C SER A 550 -1.35 -21.91 41.63
N ASP A 551 -2.65 -21.90 41.92
CA ASP A 551 -3.33 -20.66 42.31
C ASP A 551 -2.69 -19.96 43.51
N ASN A 552 -2.07 -20.70 44.42
CA ASN A 552 -1.39 -20.15 45.59
C ASN A 552 -0.05 -19.50 45.25
N ASP A 553 0.49 -19.80 44.07
CA ASP A 553 1.75 -19.22 43.61
C ASP A 553 1.50 -17.80 43.08
N VAL A 554 0.24 -17.42 42.81
CA VAL A 554 -0.13 -16.08 42.36
C VAL A 554 -0.43 -15.18 43.57
N THR A 555 0.31 -14.09 43.70
CA THR A 555 0.07 -13.09 44.76
C THR A 555 -0.83 -11.95 44.27
N GLY A 556 -1.37 -11.14 45.19
CA GLY A 556 -2.31 -10.03 44.90
C GLY A 556 -1.82 -8.90 43.97
N SER A 557 -0.62 -9.01 43.39
CA SER A 557 -0.14 -8.17 42.28
C SER A 557 -0.02 -8.92 40.95
N SER A 558 -0.66 -10.08 40.81
CA SER A 558 -0.53 -10.97 39.64
C SER A 558 0.91 -11.44 39.40
N VAL A 559 1.69 -11.55 40.47
CA VAL A 559 3.07 -12.10 40.46
C VAL A 559 3.01 -13.57 40.78
N ILE A 560 3.58 -14.40 39.92
CA ILE A 560 3.73 -15.84 40.08
C ILE A 560 5.06 -16.08 40.82
N GLU A 561 5.01 -16.65 42.01
CA GLU A 561 6.15 -17.02 42.83
C GLU A 561 6.57 -18.47 42.53
N LYS A 562 7.65 -18.63 41.78
CA LYS A 562 8.23 -19.94 41.43
C LYS A 562 9.73 -19.89 41.54
N THR A 563 10.31 -20.61 42.50
CA THR A 563 11.78 -20.60 42.74
C THR A 563 12.54 -21.23 41.57
N ASP A 564 13.66 -20.62 41.17
CA ASP A 564 14.54 -21.07 40.08
C ASP A 564 13.77 -21.41 38.79
N HIS A 565 12.86 -20.53 38.39
CA HIS A 565 12.05 -20.74 37.19
C HIS A 565 12.84 -20.57 35.88
N GLY A 566 13.98 -19.89 35.92
CA GLY A 566 14.83 -19.66 34.75
C GLY A 566 14.27 -18.71 33.68
N PHE A 567 12.96 -18.52 33.58
CA PHE A 567 12.36 -17.61 32.61
C PHE A 567 12.96 -16.19 32.64
N GLU A 568 13.23 -15.65 31.45
CA GLU A 568 13.64 -14.25 31.23
C GLU A 568 12.47 -13.41 30.69
N ASN A 569 12.60 -12.07 30.77
CA ASN A 569 11.61 -11.17 30.18
C ASN A 569 11.54 -11.35 28.66
N GLY A 570 10.34 -11.31 28.10
CA GLY A 570 10.07 -11.52 26.68
C GLY A 570 9.89 -12.99 26.29
N LEU A 571 10.13 -13.96 27.19
CA LEU A 571 9.92 -15.37 26.91
C LEU A 571 8.45 -15.67 26.58
N ALA A 572 8.19 -16.25 25.40
CA ALA A 572 6.87 -16.72 25.01
C ALA A 572 6.56 -18.09 25.63
N VAL A 573 5.40 -18.22 26.27
CA VAL A 573 4.90 -19.45 26.88
C VAL A 573 3.43 -19.68 26.50
N THR A 574 3.08 -20.93 26.20
CA THR A 574 1.70 -21.34 25.95
C THR A 574 1.04 -21.76 27.24
N TYR A 575 -0.08 -21.14 27.59
CA TYR A 575 -0.83 -21.50 28.78
C TYR A 575 -1.69 -22.75 28.53
N LEU A 576 -1.40 -23.84 29.24
CA LEU A 576 -2.14 -25.11 29.18
C LEU A 576 -2.86 -25.40 30.49
N TYR A 577 -3.99 -26.10 30.41
CA TYR A 577 -4.82 -26.42 31.57
C TYR A 577 -5.63 -27.73 31.40
N THR A 578 -5.85 -28.49 32.49
CA THR A 578 -6.41 -29.86 32.40
C THR A 578 -7.79 -30.14 33.02
N GLN A 579 -8.45 -29.29 33.85
CA GLN A 579 -9.92 -29.37 34.12
C GLN A 579 -10.51 -28.38 35.16
N GLY A 580 -11.60 -27.65 34.81
CA GLY A 580 -12.50 -26.90 35.72
C GLY A 580 -12.35 -25.36 35.70
N ASP A 581 -13.45 -24.60 35.52
CA ASP A 581 -13.55 -23.14 35.22
C ASP A 581 -12.22 -22.38 35.03
N SER A 582 -11.93 -22.02 33.77
CA SER A 582 -10.84 -21.13 33.37
C SER A 582 -10.79 -19.88 34.25
N LYS A 583 -9.62 -19.54 34.80
CA LYS A 583 -9.40 -18.16 35.27
C LYS A 583 -9.67 -17.23 34.09
N ASN A 584 -10.73 -16.44 34.17
CA ASN A 584 -11.26 -15.58 33.10
C ASN A 584 -10.27 -14.54 32.51
N ALA A 585 -9.00 -14.56 32.90
CA ALA A 585 -7.94 -13.69 32.41
C ALA A 585 -6.88 -14.39 31.54
N LEU A 586 -6.70 -15.72 31.65
CA LEU A 586 -5.74 -16.48 30.82
C LEU A 586 -6.48 -17.50 29.95
N GLN A 587 -6.28 -17.45 28.64
CA GLN A 587 -6.92 -18.31 27.66
C GLN A 587 -6.08 -19.56 27.40
N ILE A 588 -6.71 -20.74 27.44
CA ILE A 588 -6.02 -22.01 27.16
C ILE A 588 -5.53 -22.05 25.71
N GLY A 589 -4.29 -22.49 25.51
CA GLY A 589 -3.63 -22.52 24.20
C GLY A 589 -3.16 -21.15 23.71
N GLN A 590 -3.46 -20.06 24.43
CA GLN A 590 -2.96 -18.73 24.11
C GLN A 590 -1.48 -18.60 24.51
N THR A 591 -0.73 -17.89 23.68
CA THR A 591 0.64 -17.49 23.96
C THR A 591 0.65 -16.24 24.83
N TYR A 592 1.46 -16.26 25.88
CA TYR A 592 1.74 -15.14 26.78
C TYR A 592 3.25 -14.88 26.84
N TYR A 593 3.63 -13.69 27.25
CA TYR A 593 5.02 -13.25 27.37
C TYR A 593 5.40 -13.04 28.83
N VAL A 594 6.53 -13.59 29.26
CA VAL A 594 7.05 -13.39 30.62
C VAL A 594 7.53 -11.95 30.78
N VAL A 595 7.11 -11.27 31.85
CA VAL A 595 7.53 -9.90 32.18
C VAL A 595 7.84 -9.79 33.68
N ASN A 596 8.66 -8.80 34.06
CA ASN A 596 9.13 -8.58 35.43
C ASN A 596 9.74 -9.84 36.10
N ALA A 597 10.41 -10.67 35.32
CA ALA A 597 11.11 -11.86 35.78
C ALA A 597 12.26 -11.51 36.73
N THR A 598 12.33 -12.25 37.82
CA THR A 598 13.50 -12.39 38.70
C THR A 598 13.93 -13.85 38.69
N ASN A 599 14.84 -14.27 39.58
CA ASN A 599 15.18 -15.68 39.68
C ASN A 599 14.01 -16.55 40.24
N ASN A 600 13.08 -15.94 40.98
CA ASN A 600 12.07 -16.66 41.75
C ASN A 600 10.63 -16.16 41.55
N THR A 601 10.43 -15.16 40.69
CA THR A 601 9.12 -14.54 40.49
C THR A 601 9.00 -14.00 39.07
N PHE A 602 7.81 -14.08 38.49
CA PHE A 602 7.54 -13.48 37.18
C PHE A 602 6.07 -13.10 37.03
N GLN A 603 5.75 -12.42 35.93
CA GLN A 603 4.39 -12.09 35.51
C GLN A 603 4.21 -12.47 34.03
N LEU A 604 2.96 -12.46 33.56
CA LEU A 604 2.63 -12.73 32.16
C LEU A 604 2.03 -11.49 31.50
N SER A 605 2.26 -11.28 30.22
CA SER A 605 1.69 -10.22 29.38
C SER A 605 1.11 -10.80 28.08
N GLU A 606 0.15 -10.12 27.46
CA GLU A 606 -0.37 -10.48 26.12
C GLU A 606 0.56 -10.02 24.99
N SER A 607 1.54 -9.13 25.27
CA SER A 607 2.53 -8.69 24.31
C SER A 607 3.93 -8.63 24.93
N VAL A 608 4.98 -8.70 24.10
CA VAL A 608 6.38 -8.51 24.53
C VAL A 608 6.51 -7.16 25.24
N ASP A 609 7.14 -7.16 26.43
CA ASP A 609 7.32 -5.99 27.31
C ASP A 609 6.03 -5.22 27.64
N GLY A 610 4.87 -5.84 27.40
CA GLY A 610 3.57 -5.26 27.65
C GLY A 610 3.26 -5.17 29.15
N PRO A 611 2.17 -4.48 29.51
CA PRO A 611 1.68 -4.50 30.87
C PRO A 611 1.33 -5.94 31.28
N ALA A 612 1.59 -6.30 32.54
CA ALA A 612 1.24 -7.61 33.07
C ALA A 612 -0.30 -7.83 33.02
N VAL A 613 -0.72 -9.00 32.53
CA VAL A 613 -2.10 -9.49 32.62
C VAL A 613 -2.48 -9.59 34.09
N THR A 614 -3.69 -9.12 34.40
CA THR A 614 -4.23 -9.25 35.75
C THR A 614 -4.70 -10.68 35.96
N ILE A 615 -3.88 -11.49 36.62
CA ILE A 615 -4.23 -12.83 37.11
C ILE A 615 -4.87 -12.65 38.50
N PRO A 616 -6.16 -13.01 38.69
CA PRO A 616 -6.81 -12.90 39.99
C PRO A 616 -6.11 -13.75 41.07
N ASP A 617 -6.01 -13.20 42.28
CA ASP A 617 -5.57 -13.89 43.50
C ASP A 617 -6.54 -15.05 43.85
N ALA A 618 -6.07 -16.01 44.63
CA ALA A 618 -6.70 -17.31 44.89
C ALA A 618 -8.19 -17.25 45.24
N ASP A 619 -9.01 -18.00 44.50
CA ASP A 619 -10.30 -18.46 45.03
C ASP A 619 -10.02 -19.66 45.94
N THR A 620 -10.13 -19.44 47.26
CA THR A 620 -9.85 -20.43 48.32
C THR A 620 -10.70 -21.71 48.27
N SER A 621 -11.56 -21.86 47.27
CA SER A 621 -12.53 -22.95 47.14
C SER A 621 -12.00 -24.16 46.34
N SER A 622 -11.02 -23.97 45.45
CA SER A 622 -10.33 -25.06 44.73
C SER A 622 -8.96 -24.63 44.19
N ILE A 623 -7.86 -25.10 44.78
CA ILE A 623 -6.50 -24.86 44.27
C ILE A 623 -6.31 -25.63 42.97
N GLN A 624 -6.05 -24.92 41.87
CA GLN A 624 -5.76 -25.50 40.57
C GLN A 624 -4.25 -25.50 40.29
N THR A 625 -3.83 -26.35 39.36
CA THR A 625 -2.46 -26.38 38.81
C THR A 625 -2.52 -26.00 37.34
N HIS A 626 -1.68 -25.06 36.96
CA HIS A 626 -1.54 -24.48 35.63
C HIS A 626 -0.19 -24.88 35.06
N THR A 627 -0.10 -25.01 33.73
CA THR A 627 1.16 -25.29 33.04
C THR A 627 1.45 -24.18 32.04
N LEU A 628 2.67 -23.65 32.09
CA LEU A 628 3.24 -22.79 31.07
C LEU A 628 4.20 -23.66 30.27
N SER A 629 3.79 -24.03 29.07
CA SER A 629 4.63 -24.82 28.19
C SER A 629 5.47 -23.91 27.31
N VAL A 630 6.77 -24.15 27.28
CA VAL A 630 7.68 -23.42 26.40
C VAL A 630 7.49 -23.97 24.99
N ILE A 631 7.28 -23.08 24.01
CA ILE A 631 7.10 -23.46 22.61
C ILE A 631 8.31 -24.30 22.18
N GLN A 632 8.08 -25.40 21.45
CA GLN A 632 9.16 -26.21 20.89
C GLN A 632 9.96 -25.36 19.90
N THR A 633 11.04 -24.77 20.40
CA THR A 633 11.92 -23.89 19.67
C THR A 633 12.84 -24.70 18.78
N GLN A 634 12.89 -24.40 17.49
CA GLN A 634 13.90 -24.94 16.58
C GLN A 634 15.18 -24.08 16.69
N HIS A 635 16.32 -24.75 16.74
CA HIS A 635 17.65 -24.17 16.91
C HIS A 635 18.59 -24.74 15.88
N GLU A 636 19.65 -24.03 15.55
CA GLU A 636 20.65 -24.46 14.58
C GLU A 636 22.07 -24.23 15.13
N LEU A 637 22.94 -25.18 14.81
CA LEU A 637 24.39 -25.01 14.93
C LEU A 637 24.95 -24.86 13.52
N ASN A 638 25.48 -23.67 13.21
CA ASN A 638 26.00 -23.35 11.88
C ASN A 638 27.51 -23.56 11.87
N LEU A 639 27.99 -24.55 11.13
CA LEU A 639 29.40 -24.80 10.85
C LEU A 639 29.85 -23.85 9.75
N GLY A 640 30.38 -22.70 10.15
CA GLY A 640 30.97 -21.72 9.25
C GLY A 640 32.28 -22.21 8.62
N ILE A 641 32.57 -21.72 7.42
CA ILE A 641 33.93 -21.71 6.86
C ILE A 641 34.56 -20.43 7.37
N GLU A 642 35.77 -20.53 7.89
CA GLU A 642 36.45 -19.37 8.40
C GLU A 642 36.76 -18.38 7.27
N GLY A 643 36.48 -17.10 7.51
CA GLY A 643 36.46 -16.05 6.50
C GLY A 643 35.09 -15.86 5.82
N LEU A 644 34.15 -16.81 5.98
CA LEU A 644 32.80 -16.72 5.44
C LEU A 644 31.74 -16.67 6.56
N GLU A 645 30.80 -15.75 6.41
CA GLU A 645 29.68 -15.53 7.32
C GLU A 645 28.42 -16.11 6.70
N ASP A 646 27.71 -16.92 7.48
CA ASP A 646 26.47 -17.56 7.03
C ASP A 646 25.38 -16.54 6.70
N GLY A 647 24.78 -16.69 5.52
CA GLY A 647 23.78 -15.79 4.95
C GLY A 647 24.38 -14.57 4.25
N ARG A 648 25.70 -14.38 4.29
CA ARG A 648 26.37 -13.22 3.68
C ARG A 648 26.67 -13.46 2.20
N THR A 649 26.59 -12.39 1.42
CA THR A 649 26.93 -12.38 0.00
C THR A 649 28.38 -11.99 -0.23
N TYR A 650 28.99 -12.63 -1.23
CA TYR A 650 30.38 -12.46 -1.64
C TYR A 650 30.49 -12.35 -3.15
N TYR A 651 31.61 -11.80 -3.64
CA TYR A 651 31.87 -11.68 -5.07
C TYR A 651 32.85 -12.76 -5.54
N VAL A 652 32.45 -13.50 -6.57
CA VAL A 652 33.27 -14.53 -7.21
C VAL A 652 34.46 -13.89 -7.94
N ARG A 653 35.67 -14.42 -7.72
CA ARG A 653 36.88 -13.96 -8.40
C ARG A 653 37.88 -15.08 -8.69
N ASP A 654 38.86 -14.77 -9.53
CA ASP A 654 39.97 -15.69 -9.89
C ASP A 654 39.49 -17.10 -10.31
N ILE A 655 38.52 -17.16 -11.23
CA ILE A 655 37.93 -18.42 -11.73
C ILE A 655 38.95 -19.20 -12.58
N ASP A 656 39.14 -20.48 -12.27
CA ASP A 656 39.95 -21.45 -13.01
C ASP A 656 39.22 -22.82 -13.07
N GLY A 657 38.41 -23.01 -14.12
CA GLY A 657 37.60 -24.22 -14.28
C GLY A 657 36.54 -24.36 -13.19
N ASP A 658 36.62 -25.43 -12.41
CA ASP A 658 35.72 -25.71 -11.27
C ASP A 658 36.12 -24.95 -9.98
N LYS A 659 37.16 -24.11 -10.04
CA LYS A 659 37.73 -23.42 -8.88
C LYS A 659 37.54 -21.93 -8.96
N PHE A 660 37.28 -21.31 -7.82
CA PHE A 660 37.20 -19.85 -7.70
C PHE A 660 37.57 -19.41 -6.28
N LYS A 661 37.78 -18.11 -6.12
CA LYS A 661 37.93 -17.43 -4.84
C LYS A 661 36.76 -16.49 -4.58
N LEU A 662 36.64 -16.02 -3.35
CA LEU A 662 35.62 -15.06 -2.93
C LEU A 662 36.26 -13.73 -2.51
N SER A 663 35.49 -12.65 -2.56
CA SER A 663 35.88 -11.31 -2.10
C SER A 663 34.70 -10.61 -1.43
N GLU A 664 34.93 -9.76 -0.44
CA GLU A 664 33.86 -9.03 0.27
C GLU A 664 33.26 -7.91 -0.56
N THR A 665 34.04 -7.37 -1.49
CA THR A 665 33.65 -6.24 -2.34
C THR A 665 33.94 -6.56 -3.79
N ARG A 666 33.18 -5.95 -4.70
CA ARG A 666 33.37 -6.10 -6.14
C ARG A 666 34.81 -5.72 -6.54
N ASN A 667 35.54 -6.64 -7.18
CA ASN A 667 36.97 -6.52 -7.51
C ASN A 667 37.94 -6.37 -6.30
N GLY A 668 37.44 -6.44 -5.07
CA GLY A 668 38.24 -6.38 -3.85
C GLY A 668 39.09 -7.62 -3.67
N PRO A 669 40.14 -7.61 -2.83
CA PRO A 669 41.07 -8.72 -2.65
C PRO A 669 40.36 -10.04 -2.29
N ALA A 670 40.99 -11.17 -2.61
CA ALA A 670 40.47 -12.46 -2.20
C ALA A 670 40.43 -12.55 -0.67
N ILE A 671 39.34 -13.12 -0.15
CA ILE A 671 39.20 -13.46 1.27
C ILE A 671 40.05 -14.69 1.54
N ASP A 672 40.75 -14.65 2.65
CA ASP A 672 41.43 -15.82 3.20
C ASP A 672 40.35 -16.77 3.74
N ILE A 673 40.19 -17.93 3.10
CA ILE A 673 39.22 -18.94 3.52
C ILE A 673 39.95 -20.15 4.09
N SER A 674 39.65 -20.49 5.33
CA SER A 674 40.18 -21.69 5.98
C SER A 674 39.05 -22.60 6.45
N VAL A 675 39.35 -23.89 6.47
CA VAL A 675 38.52 -24.87 7.17
C VAL A 675 39.26 -25.27 8.44
N ALA A 676 38.72 -24.88 9.60
CA ALA A 676 39.13 -25.41 10.89
C ALA A 676 38.63 -26.86 11.09
N ALA A 677 37.60 -27.27 10.34
CA ALA A 677 36.77 -28.45 10.54
C ALA A 677 36.62 -29.31 9.27
N SER A 678 36.41 -30.61 9.45
CA SER A 678 36.09 -31.57 8.38
C SER A 678 34.69 -32.13 8.64
N GLY A 679 33.69 -31.66 7.91
CA GLY A 679 32.29 -32.07 8.00
C GLY A 679 31.33 -31.07 7.32
N GLY A 680 30.04 -31.41 7.25
CA GLY A 680 28.96 -30.51 6.78
C GLY A 680 28.80 -30.37 5.25
N ILE A 681 27.57 -30.11 4.81
CA ILE A 681 27.24 -29.68 3.44
C ILE A 681 26.95 -28.18 3.47
N HIS A 682 27.84 -27.39 2.90
CA HIS A 682 27.68 -25.96 2.72
C HIS A 682 26.96 -25.68 1.40
N ARG A 683 26.41 -24.48 1.25
CA ARG A 683 25.79 -24.05 0.00
C ARG A 683 26.32 -22.69 -0.42
N ILE A 684 26.44 -22.48 -1.71
CA ILE A 684 26.80 -21.18 -2.28
C ILE A 684 26.19 -21.04 -3.66
N GLY A 685 25.72 -19.84 -3.99
CA GLY A 685 25.07 -19.60 -5.28
C GLY A 685 24.31 -18.30 -5.31
N THR A 686 23.54 -18.09 -6.37
CA THR A 686 22.81 -16.83 -6.58
C THR A 686 21.36 -16.96 -6.12
N LEU A 687 20.88 -15.98 -5.37
CA LEU A 687 19.48 -15.89 -4.95
C LEU A 687 18.64 -14.94 -5.80
N GLY A 688 19.28 -14.17 -6.68
CA GLY A 688 18.67 -13.11 -7.46
C GLY A 688 19.55 -12.68 -8.62
N ILE A 689 19.07 -11.68 -9.38
CA ILE A 689 19.93 -10.88 -10.25
C ILE A 689 20.73 -9.90 -9.38
N ASP A 690 22.02 -9.77 -9.64
CA ASP A 690 22.85 -8.71 -9.08
C ASP A 690 22.31 -7.31 -9.36
N LEU A 691 22.06 -6.55 -8.29
CA LEU A 691 21.57 -5.18 -8.34
C LEU A 691 22.67 -4.19 -7.95
N ARG A 692 22.51 -2.94 -8.40
CA ARG A 692 23.36 -1.81 -8.03
C ARG A 692 22.50 -0.58 -7.75
N ALA A 693 22.88 0.15 -6.72
CA ALA A 693 22.20 1.38 -6.33
C ALA A 693 22.63 2.55 -7.23
N SER A 694 21.68 3.46 -7.49
CA SER A 694 21.97 4.77 -8.10
C SER A 694 22.78 5.63 -7.15
N SER A 695 23.53 6.60 -7.70
CA SER A 695 24.16 7.67 -6.91
C SER A 695 23.41 9.01 -7.03
N THR A 696 22.32 9.03 -7.80
CA THR A 696 21.46 10.19 -8.02
C THR A 696 20.39 10.21 -6.93
N PRO A 697 20.28 11.27 -6.11
CA PRO A 697 19.19 11.37 -5.13
C PRO A 697 17.81 11.40 -5.79
N ASP A 698 16.80 10.86 -5.12
CA ASP A 698 15.39 10.83 -5.56
C ASP A 698 15.19 10.16 -6.94
N ASP A 699 15.97 9.11 -7.23
CA ASP A 699 15.91 8.34 -8.49
C ASP A 699 14.77 7.31 -8.41
N PHE A 700 13.53 7.82 -8.48
CA PHE A 700 12.33 7.00 -8.38
C PHE A 700 12.11 6.15 -9.62
N GLN A 701 12.01 4.84 -9.41
CA GLN A 701 11.84 3.83 -10.43
C GLN A 701 10.69 2.89 -10.05
N THR A 702 10.21 2.09 -11.00
CA THR A 702 9.03 1.26 -10.75
C THR A 702 9.21 -0.19 -11.16
N LEU A 703 8.51 -1.04 -10.42
CA LEU A 703 8.19 -2.40 -10.82
C LEU A 703 6.68 -2.49 -10.98
N HIS A 704 6.20 -2.79 -12.18
CA HIS A 704 4.78 -2.93 -12.46
C HIS A 704 4.44 -4.33 -12.96
N PHE A 705 3.23 -4.78 -12.67
CA PHE A 705 2.73 -6.09 -13.06
C PHE A 705 2.61 -6.17 -14.59
N ASN A 706 3.05 -7.30 -15.15
CA ASN A 706 2.73 -7.67 -16.53
C ASN A 706 1.26 -8.09 -16.59
N VAL A 707 0.40 -7.23 -17.13
CA VAL A 707 -1.03 -7.48 -17.28
C VAL A 707 -1.36 -7.84 -18.73
N GLY A 708 -2.27 -8.81 -18.90
CA GLY A 708 -2.77 -9.19 -20.21
C GLY A 708 -4.02 -8.41 -20.60
N GLU A 709 -4.47 -8.63 -21.84
CA GLU A 709 -5.71 -8.05 -22.34
C GLU A 709 -6.89 -8.48 -21.45
N LYS A 710 -7.82 -7.55 -21.24
CA LYS A 710 -9.06 -7.83 -20.52
C LYS A 710 -9.87 -8.88 -21.29
N PRO A 711 -10.28 -10.00 -20.65
CA PRO A 711 -11.04 -11.05 -21.33
C PRO A 711 -12.33 -10.52 -21.96
N SER A 712 -12.61 -10.93 -23.21
CA SER A 712 -13.88 -10.61 -23.87
C SER A 712 -15.03 -11.41 -23.22
N GLY A 713 -15.93 -10.73 -22.52
CA GLY A 713 -17.06 -11.38 -21.85
C GLY A 713 -17.89 -10.42 -21.00
N ASN A 714 -18.96 -10.93 -20.37
CA ASN A 714 -19.84 -10.15 -19.50
C ASN A 714 -19.36 -10.07 -18.05
N ALA A 715 -18.15 -10.57 -17.75
CA ALA A 715 -17.58 -10.51 -16.42
C ALA A 715 -17.26 -9.05 -16.07
N ILE A 716 -17.69 -8.63 -14.88
CA ILE A 716 -17.46 -7.28 -14.37
C ILE A 716 -16.20 -7.33 -13.51
N HIS A 717 -15.23 -6.50 -13.84
CA HIS A 717 -13.94 -6.41 -13.16
C HIS A 717 -13.91 -5.16 -12.30
N LYS A 718 -13.55 -5.27 -11.03
CA LYS A 718 -13.61 -4.14 -10.08
C LYS A 718 -12.39 -4.03 -9.19
N PHE A 719 -12.12 -2.81 -8.73
CA PHE A 719 -11.23 -2.52 -7.62
C PHE A 719 -12.03 -2.14 -6.37
N PHE A 720 -11.74 -2.80 -5.26
CA PHE A 720 -12.23 -2.49 -3.92
C PHE A 720 -11.12 -1.83 -3.10
N ASP A 721 -11.46 -1.28 -1.93
CA ASP A 721 -10.43 -0.90 -0.97
C ASP A 721 -9.68 -2.14 -0.44
N ALA A 722 -8.61 -1.92 0.32
CA ALA A 722 -7.83 -3.01 0.91
C ALA A 722 -8.62 -3.89 1.90
N SER A 723 -9.81 -3.46 2.34
CA SER A 723 -10.72 -4.20 3.22
C SER A 723 -11.86 -4.91 2.47
N GLY A 724 -11.89 -4.83 1.14
CA GLY A 724 -12.94 -5.40 0.29
C GLY A 724 -14.24 -4.58 0.21
N ASN A 725 -14.26 -3.34 0.70
CA ASN A 725 -15.40 -2.44 0.53
C ASN A 725 -15.33 -1.74 -0.83
N SER A 726 -16.50 -1.48 -1.43
CA SER A 726 -16.56 -0.77 -2.71
C SER A 726 -15.91 0.60 -2.54
N LEU A 727 -15.02 0.97 -3.46
CA LEU A 727 -14.38 2.30 -3.46
C LEU A 727 -15.44 3.42 -3.50
N THR A 728 -16.57 3.17 -4.16
CA THR A 728 -17.72 4.08 -4.23
C THR A 728 -18.45 4.29 -2.90
N SER A 729 -18.29 3.37 -1.93
CA SER A 729 -18.92 3.46 -0.61
C SER A 729 -18.11 4.31 0.39
N ILE A 730 -16.82 4.50 0.12
CA ILE A 730 -15.87 5.23 0.98
C ILE A 730 -15.82 6.70 0.56
N PHE A 731 -16.07 6.98 -0.73
CA PHE A 731 -16.28 8.33 -1.26
C PHE A 731 -17.73 8.78 -1.07
N ASN A 732 -18.17 8.88 0.19
CA ASN A 732 -19.27 9.78 0.51
C ASN A 732 -18.71 11.20 0.51
N VAL A 733 -18.70 11.88 -0.65
CA VAL A 733 -18.99 13.32 -0.58
C VAL A 733 -20.35 13.41 0.10
N THR A 734 -20.41 14.07 1.26
CA THR A 734 -21.55 14.13 2.20
C THR A 734 -22.77 14.86 1.63
N GLY A 735 -22.92 14.83 0.32
CA GLY A 735 -23.82 15.62 -0.44
C GLY A 735 -25.23 15.10 -0.44
N ASP A 736 -26.16 15.91 0.03
CA ASP A 736 -27.59 15.65 -0.09
C ASP A 736 -28.14 15.95 -1.49
N GLY A 737 -27.26 16.30 -2.44
CA GLY A 737 -27.59 16.65 -3.81
C GLY A 737 -27.85 18.15 -3.97
N ILE A 738 -27.88 18.89 -2.87
CA ILE A 738 -28.36 20.26 -2.86
C ILE A 738 -27.16 21.18 -2.84
N SER A 739 -27.01 22.00 -3.87
CA SER A 739 -26.04 23.10 -3.80
C SER A 739 -26.49 24.12 -2.77
N SER A 740 -25.74 24.32 -1.67
CA SER A 740 -26.12 25.23 -0.59
C SER A 740 -25.11 26.33 -0.30
N ALA A 741 -25.59 27.52 0.09
CA ALA A 741 -24.76 28.54 0.73
C ALA A 741 -25.40 28.92 2.07
N THR A 742 -24.75 28.59 3.17
CA THR A 742 -25.24 28.82 4.53
C THR A 742 -24.32 29.75 5.31
N SER A 743 -24.88 30.83 5.87
CA SER A 743 -24.14 31.79 6.68
C SER A 743 -24.86 32.03 8.00
N LEU A 744 -24.18 31.83 9.14
CA LEU A 744 -24.74 31.99 10.50
C LEU A 744 -23.88 32.97 11.31
N GLY A 745 -24.44 34.09 11.75
CA GLY A 745 -23.74 35.13 12.51
C GLY A 745 -24.44 35.47 13.81
N GLY A 746 -23.70 35.84 14.86
CA GLY A 746 -24.30 36.20 16.15
C GLY A 746 -23.33 36.68 17.23
N GLY A 747 -23.73 37.68 18.01
CA GLY A 747 -22.96 38.17 19.16
C GLY A 747 -23.81 38.29 20.43
N GLY A 748 -23.22 37.94 21.58
CA GLY A 748 -23.83 37.85 22.92
C GLY A 748 -23.73 39.10 23.82
N ALA A 749 -23.21 40.21 23.29
CA ALA A 749 -22.75 41.36 24.09
C ALA A 749 -23.82 42.45 24.36
N LEU A 750 -23.52 43.39 25.28
CA LEU A 750 -24.37 44.55 25.58
C LEU A 750 -24.66 45.42 24.33
N LEU A 751 -23.73 45.45 23.37
CA LEU A 751 -23.81 46.10 22.05
C LEU A 751 -23.36 45.09 20.97
N SER A 752 -24.25 44.71 20.03
CA SER A 752 -23.87 43.80 18.93
C SER A 752 -24.35 44.26 17.54
N LEU A 753 -23.46 44.03 16.55
CA LEU A 753 -23.71 44.20 15.12
C LEU A 753 -23.46 42.86 14.40
N GLY A 754 -24.48 42.33 13.72
CA GLY A 754 -24.37 41.13 12.90
C GLY A 754 -24.68 41.43 11.45
N VAL A 755 -23.74 41.13 10.55
CA VAL A 755 -23.94 41.22 9.10
C VAL A 755 -23.68 39.85 8.47
N THR A 756 -24.72 39.12 8.12
CA THR A 756 -24.61 37.75 7.58
C THR A 756 -24.94 37.76 6.10
N THR A 757 -24.04 37.25 5.26
CA THR A 757 -24.30 37.12 3.81
C THR A 757 -24.10 35.66 3.36
N ALA A 758 -25.07 35.13 2.62
CA ALA A 758 -24.98 33.87 1.88
C ALA A 758 -25.33 34.14 0.42
N THR A 759 -24.43 33.79 -0.50
CA THR A 759 -24.62 33.98 -1.94
C THR A 759 -24.30 32.69 -2.68
N LEU A 760 -25.21 32.22 -3.52
CA LEU A 760 -24.98 31.10 -4.43
C LEU A 760 -25.20 31.55 -5.87
N THR A 761 -24.24 31.30 -6.75
CA THR A 761 -24.40 31.53 -8.20
C THR A 761 -24.29 30.19 -8.93
N ALA A 762 -25.21 29.90 -9.85
CA ALA A 762 -25.16 28.65 -10.60
C ALA A 762 -25.31 28.83 -12.12
N LYS A 763 -24.68 27.93 -12.86
CA LYS A 763 -24.97 27.63 -14.27
C LYS A 763 -25.15 26.12 -14.44
N TYR A 764 -26.07 25.67 -15.28
CA TYR A 764 -26.25 24.25 -15.58
C TYR A 764 -26.32 24.08 -17.09
N ASN A 765 -25.56 23.15 -17.67
CA ASN A 765 -25.68 22.82 -19.09
C ASN A 765 -25.79 21.30 -19.23
N VAL A 766 -26.82 20.83 -19.91
CA VAL A 766 -27.05 19.40 -20.18
C VAL A 766 -27.35 19.27 -21.66
N ASN A 767 -26.44 18.68 -22.42
CA ASN A 767 -26.60 18.52 -23.85
C ASN A 767 -26.57 17.03 -24.23
N SER A 768 -27.58 16.57 -24.96
CA SER A 768 -27.62 15.25 -25.59
C SER A 768 -27.75 15.44 -27.09
N GLN A 769 -26.72 15.07 -27.86
CA GLN A 769 -26.62 15.49 -29.25
C GLN A 769 -26.18 14.39 -30.20
N ILE A 770 -26.72 14.39 -31.42
CA ILE A 770 -26.10 13.74 -32.57
C ILE A 770 -25.51 14.88 -33.39
N LEU A 771 -24.18 14.99 -33.43
CA LEU A 771 -23.48 16.02 -34.19
C LEU A 771 -23.40 15.61 -35.66
N SER A 772 -23.60 16.59 -36.53
CA SER A 772 -23.46 16.46 -37.99
C SER A 772 -23.26 17.88 -38.53
N GLU A 773 -22.26 18.06 -39.40
CA GLU A 773 -21.75 19.36 -39.86
C GLU A 773 -21.81 19.46 -41.38
N THR A 774 -21.66 20.67 -41.93
CA THR A 774 -21.67 20.86 -43.39
C THR A 774 -20.55 20.06 -44.07
N ASN A 775 -20.92 19.13 -44.95
CA ASN A 775 -20.08 18.15 -45.65
C ASN A 775 -19.63 16.91 -44.83
N HIS A 776 -20.10 16.74 -43.59
CA HIS A 776 -19.84 15.54 -42.79
C HIS A 776 -21.19 14.98 -42.31
N THR A 777 -21.55 13.79 -42.79
CA THR A 777 -22.89 13.21 -42.59
C THR A 777 -22.83 12.09 -41.59
N THR A 778 -23.53 12.27 -40.47
CA THR A 778 -23.70 11.20 -39.47
C THR A 778 -24.91 10.32 -39.82
N SER A 779 -24.69 9.01 -39.88
CA SER A 779 -25.66 7.97 -40.20
C SER A 779 -25.86 7.03 -39.00
N LEU A 780 -27.11 6.85 -38.55
CA LEU A 780 -27.47 5.91 -37.48
C LEU A 780 -28.56 4.97 -37.97
N THR A 781 -28.38 3.67 -37.78
CA THR A 781 -29.39 2.63 -38.03
C THR A 781 -29.54 1.75 -36.79
N ALA A 782 -30.76 1.61 -36.27
CA ALA A 782 -31.07 0.77 -35.13
C ALA A 782 -32.15 -0.26 -35.49
N GLY A 783 -31.90 -1.53 -35.15
CA GLY A 783 -32.88 -2.62 -35.30
C GLY A 783 -34.09 -2.51 -34.37
N HIS A 784 -34.07 -1.57 -33.43
CA HIS A 784 -35.21 -1.17 -32.59
C HIS A 784 -35.34 0.37 -32.53
N SER A 785 -35.31 0.98 -31.33
CA SER A 785 -35.59 2.41 -31.12
C SER A 785 -34.32 3.26 -31.03
N ILE A 786 -34.42 4.53 -31.40
CA ILE A 786 -33.38 5.54 -31.20
C ILE A 786 -33.89 6.59 -30.21
N ILE A 787 -33.18 6.78 -29.09
CA ILE A 787 -33.53 7.71 -28.03
C ILE A 787 -32.40 8.72 -27.85
N VAL A 788 -32.70 10.00 -27.94
CA VAL A 788 -31.78 11.10 -27.65
C VAL A 788 -32.42 11.94 -26.56
N GLN A 789 -31.89 11.84 -25.34
CA GLN A 789 -32.50 12.42 -24.15
C GLN A 789 -31.53 13.30 -23.37
N ALA A 790 -31.97 14.50 -22.99
CA ALA A 790 -31.30 15.40 -22.06
C ALA A 790 -32.22 15.64 -20.86
N ASN A 791 -31.83 15.25 -19.66
CA ASN A 791 -32.60 15.43 -18.43
C ASN A 791 -31.80 16.27 -17.44
N SER A 792 -32.39 17.32 -16.87
CA SER A 792 -31.76 18.17 -15.87
C SER A 792 -32.68 18.35 -14.67
N ARG A 793 -32.25 17.94 -13.48
CA ARG A 793 -32.95 18.12 -12.23
C ARG A 793 -31.98 18.73 -11.23
N THR A 794 -32.23 19.97 -10.81
CA THR A 794 -31.30 20.71 -9.95
C THR A 794 -31.98 21.30 -8.73
N ARG A 795 -31.24 21.39 -7.63
CA ARG A 795 -31.72 21.99 -6.38
C ARG A 795 -30.67 22.90 -5.75
N VAL A 796 -31.07 24.14 -5.50
CA VAL A 796 -30.21 25.21 -5.01
C VAL A 796 -30.81 25.84 -3.76
N THR A 797 -30.00 26.05 -2.72
CA THR A 797 -30.42 26.73 -1.50
C THR A 797 -29.44 27.80 -1.03
N ALA A 798 -29.96 28.91 -0.49
CA ALA A 798 -29.15 29.89 0.22
C ALA A 798 -29.80 30.26 1.55
N TYR A 799 -29.08 30.13 2.65
CA TYR A 799 -29.56 30.37 4.01
C TYR A 799 -28.66 31.37 4.76
N ALA A 800 -29.25 32.42 5.32
CA ALA A 800 -28.53 33.37 6.17
C ALA A 800 -29.26 33.58 7.50
N ASP A 801 -28.57 33.45 8.64
CA ASP A 801 -29.12 33.77 9.96
C ASP A 801 -28.18 34.71 10.74
N ALA A 802 -28.73 35.68 11.47
CA ALA A 802 -27.98 36.59 12.35
C ALA A 802 -28.28 36.38 13.86
N ALA A 803 -28.65 35.17 14.31
CA ALA A 803 -29.02 34.83 15.70
C ALA A 803 -27.96 35.14 16.79
N GLY A 804 -28.31 35.98 17.80
CA GLY A 804 -27.51 36.29 19.00
C GLY A 804 -28.31 37.07 20.08
N GLY A 805 -27.80 37.21 21.30
CA GLY A 805 -28.47 37.88 22.45
C GLY A 805 -27.73 39.13 22.95
N GLY A 806 -28.43 40.19 23.40
CA GLY A 806 -27.76 41.44 23.83
C GLY A 806 -28.70 42.60 24.24
N GLY A 807 -28.13 43.67 24.81
CA GLY A 807 -28.86 44.84 25.32
C GLY A 807 -29.27 45.87 24.25
N ILE A 808 -28.50 46.02 23.17
CA ILE A 808 -28.83 46.79 21.96
C ILE A 808 -28.31 46.00 20.75
N ARG A 809 -29.15 45.74 19.74
CA ARG A 809 -28.83 44.84 18.61
C ARG A 809 -29.25 45.38 17.24
N ILE A 810 -28.32 45.33 16.28
CA ILE A 810 -28.59 45.58 14.85
C ILE A 810 -28.20 44.36 14.02
N GLY A 811 -29.17 43.72 13.37
CA GLY A 811 -28.97 42.58 12.48
C GLY A 811 -29.22 42.93 11.01
N THR A 812 -28.31 42.56 10.11
CA THR A 812 -28.53 42.60 8.66
C THR A 812 -28.21 41.25 8.06
N THR A 813 -29.15 40.62 7.37
CA THR A 813 -28.92 39.36 6.66
C THR A 813 -29.27 39.45 5.19
N THR A 814 -28.45 38.80 4.35
CA THR A 814 -28.66 38.69 2.92
C THR A 814 -28.51 37.24 2.48
N ALA A 815 -29.51 36.66 1.85
CA ALA A 815 -29.44 35.34 1.22
C ALA A 815 -29.79 35.44 -0.28
N THR A 816 -28.82 35.13 -1.15
CA THR A 816 -28.96 35.23 -2.61
C THR A 816 -28.69 33.88 -3.25
N ALA A 817 -29.56 33.43 -4.15
CA ALA A 817 -29.33 32.33 -5.07
C ALA A 817 -29.64 32.80 -6.49
N ASP A 818 -28.62 32.90 -7.35
CA ASP A 818 -28.74 33.35 -8.74
C ASP A 818 -28.31 32.22 -9.69
N VAL A 819 -29.29 31.47 -10.23
CA VAL A 819 -29.06 30.55 -11.35
C VAL A 819 -29.15 31.38 -12.64
N THR A 820 -27.98 31.68 -13.21
CA THR A 820 -27.84 32.63 -14.34
C THR A 820 -28.01 31.98 -15.70
N GLU A 821 -27.86 30.66 -15.77
CA GLU A 821 -28.03 29.86 -16.98
C GLU A 821 -28.36 28.41 -16.58
N ALA A 822 -29.30 27.77 -17.25
CA ALA A 822 -29.66 26.37 -17.02
C ALA A 822 -30.21 25.78 -18.31
N ASN A 823 -29.31 25.36 -19.20
CA ASN A 823 -29.66 24.83 -20.51
C ASN A 823 -29.81 23.31 -20.45
N THR A 824 -30.91 22.80 -20.99
CA THR A 824 -31.12 21.37 -21.27
C THR A 824 -31.45 21.23 -22.75
N ILE A 825 -30.56 20.66 -23.54
CA ILE A 825 -30.64 20.62 -25.00
C ILE A 825 -30.53 19.19 -25.50
N ALA A 826 -31.56 18.69 -26.16
CA ALA A 826 -31.51 17.46 -26.96
C ALA A 826 -31.50 17.85 -28.45
N ARG A 827 -30.49 17.45 -29.24
CA ARG A 827 -30.34 17.94 -30.62
C ARG A 827 -29.88 16.90 -31.64
N ILE A 828 -30.42 16.98 -32.85
CA ILE A 828 -29.91 16.30 -34.06
C ILE A 828 -29.27 17.34 -34.98
N GLY A 829 -28.04 17.07 -35.42
CA GLY A 829 -27.23 17.95 -36.28
C GLY A 829 -27.70 17.98 -37.74
N THR A 830 -27.18 18.95 -38.49
CA THR A 830 -27.59 19.19 -39.89
C THR A 830 -27.21 18.03 -40.80
N ASP A 831 -28.07 17.69 -41.76
CA ASP A 831 -27.84 16.61 -42.73
C ASP A 831 -27.70 15.19 -42.14
N ALA A 832 -27.97 14.99 -40.84
CA ALA A 832 -27.90 13.67 -40.21
C ALA A 832 -28.94 12.68 -40.79
N ILE A 833 -28.56 11.42 -40.96
CA ILE A 833 -29.44 10.34 -41.44
C ILE A 833 -29.72 9.38 -40.29
N ILE A 834 -30.98 9.27 -39.86
CA ILE A 834 -31.41 8.46 -38.73
C ILE A 834 -32.45 7.44 -39.20
N HIS A 835 -32.21 6.17 -38.89
CA HIS A 835 -33.12 5.05 -39.17
C HIS A 835 -33.37 4.25 -37.89
N ALA A 836 -34.58 4.31 -37.36
CA ALA A 836 -35.04 3.46 -36.27
C ALA A 836 -36.10 2.49 -36.81
N ASP A 837 -35.88 1.18 -36.68
CA ASP A 837 -36.86 0.17 -37.09
C ASP A 837 -38.14 0.22 -36.23
N PHE A 838 -38.08 0.82 -35.04
CA PHE A 838 -39.23 1.05 -34.14
C PHE A 838 -39.44 2.56 -33.84
N ASP A 839 -39.20 3.03 -32.61
CA ASP A 839 -39.47 4.42 -32.21
C ASP A 839 -38.24 5.33 -32.32
N PHE A 840 -38.45 6.60 -32.65
CA PHE A 840 -37.50 7.69 -32.44
C PHE A 840 -38.02 8.67 -31.37
N LEU A 841 -37.23 8.89 -30.32
CA LEU A 841 -37.52 9.84 -29.25
C LEU A 841 -36.38 10.86 -29.11
N LEU A 842 -36.68 12.14 -29.31
CA LEU A 842 -35.82 13.26 -28.96
C LEU A 842 -36.45 14.02 -27.80
N ASN A 843 -35.89 13.95 -26.60
CA ASN A 843 -36.51 14.47 -25.38
C ASN A 843 -35.55 15.36 -24.57
N ALA A 844 -35.98 16.58 -24.25
CA ALA A 844 -35.29 17.45 -23.31
C ALA A 844 -36.20 17.73 -22.10
N GLU A 845 -35.80 17.34 -20.90
CA GLU A 845 -36.56 17.55 -19.66
C GLU A 845 -35.77 18.35 -18.63
N SER A 846 -36.36 19.40 -18.08
CA SER A 846 -35.73 20.17 -17.00
C SER A 846 -36.65 20.37 -15.78
N ASN A 847 -36.08 20.32 -14.58
CA ASN A 847 -36.76 20.51 -13.30
C ASN A 847 -35.83 21.20 -12.30
N HIS A 848 -36.10 22.48 -12.02
CA HIS A 848 -35.21 23.29 -11.18
C HIS A 848 -35.90 23.77 -9.91
N GLN A 849 -35.28 23.54 -8.76
CA GLN A 849 -35.74 24.01 -7.46
C GLN A 849 -34.75 24.99 -6.86
N ILE A 850 -35.23 26.17 -6.43
CA ILE A 850 -34.41 27.17 -5.74
C ILE A 850 -35.14 27.61 -4.47
N SER A 851 -34.43 27.67 -3.35
CA SER A 851 -34.97 28.18 -2.09
C SER A 851 -33.97 29.08 -1.36
N THR A 852 -34.35 30.33 -1.10
CA THR A 852 -33.55 31.21 -0.22
C THR A 852 -34.28 31.56 1.06
N LYS A 853 -33.54 31.66 2.16
CA LYS A 853 -34.09 32.07 3.46
C LYS A 853 -33.10 32.96 4.22
N ALA A 854 -33.53 34.15 4.66
CA ALA A 854 -32.73 34.99 5.56
C ALA A 854 -33.52 35.34 6.81
N ASN A 855 -32.92 35.10 7.97
CA ASN A 855 -33.44 35.42 9.29
C ASN A 855 -32.57 36.52 9.90
N SER A 856 -33.18 37.66 10.22
CA SER A 856 -32.52 38.78 10.88
C SER A 856 -33.25 39.13 12.17
N PRO A 857 -32.85 38.56 13.32
CA PRO A 857 -33.42 38.95 14.59
C PRO A 857 -32.69 40.18 15.14
N GLY A 858 -33.45 41.12 15.72
CA GLY A 858 -33.00 42.33 16.40
C GLY A 858 -33.76 42.51 17.71
N GLY A 859 -33.16 43.15 18.71
CA GLY A 859 -33.81 43.35 20.01
C GLY A 859 -32.94 43.97 21.11
N GLY A 860 -33.51 44.09 22.31
CA GLY A 860 -32.92 44.74 23.48
C GLY A 860 -33.69 46.01 23.91
N ILE A 861 -33.04 46.91 24.64
CA ILE A 861 -33.56 48.23 25.06
C ILE A 861 -33.73 49.17 23.83
N GLY A 862 -33.08 48.84 22.70
CA GLY A 862 -33.30 49.40 21.36
C GLY A 862 -32.62 48.54 20.28
N GLY A 863 -33.19 48.44 19.07
CA GLY A 863 -32.62 47.58 18.01
C GLY A 863 -33.28 47.71 16.63
N GLY A 864 -32.59 47.20 15.61
CA GLY A 864 -33.03 47.23 14.21
C GLY A 864 -32.69 45.94 13.46
N ALA A 865 -33.54 45.54 12.52
CA ALA A 865 -33.36 44.30 11.76
C ALA A 865 -33.67 44.50 10.27
N ARG A 866 -32.76 44.03 9.40
CA ARG A 866 -32.96 43.97 7.95
C ARG A 866 -32.67 42.56 7.43
N ALA A 867 -33.61 42.00 6.68
CA ALA A 867 -33.42 40.74 5.98
C ALA A 867 -33.71 40.94 4.48
N THR A 868 -32.76 40.54 3.63
CA THR A 868 -32.84 40.67 2.18
C THR A 868 -32.67 39.29 1.54
N ASN A 869 -33.60 38.90 0.68
CA ASN A 869 -33.47 37.68 -0.11
C ASN A 869 -33.62 37.92 -1.60
N ARG A 870 -32.88 37.14 -2.37
CA ARG A 870 -32.98 37.07 -3.83
C ARG A 870 -32.89 35.63 -4.32
N ALA A 871 -33.85 35.21 -5.12
CA ALA A 871 -33.81 33.95 -5.87
C ALA A 871 -34.06 34.23 -7.36
N ASN A 872 -33.14 33.86 -8.24
CA ASN A 872 -33.25 34.08 -9.68
C ASN A 872 -32.97 32.78 -10.43
N LEU A 873 -33.77 32.51 -11.46
CA LEU A 873 -33.62 31.37 -12.36
C LEU A 873 -33.78 31.79 -13.81
N VAL A 874 -32.75 31.54 -14.60
CA VAL A 874 -32.76 31.63 -16.06
C VAL A 874 -32.46 30.24 -16.62
N PHE A 875 -33.35 29.71 -17.45
CA PHE A 875 -33.19 28.36 -18.00
C PHE A 875 -33.76 28.24 -19.41
N LYS A 876 -33.23 27.29 -20.18
CA LYS A 876 -33.65 26.98 -21.55
C LYS A 876 -33.78 25.46 -21.71
N THR A 877 -34.94 24.99 -22.16
CA THR A 877 -35.16 23.58 -22.50
C THR A 877 -35.47 23.48 -23.99
N LEU A 878 -34.60 22.80 -24.74
CA LEU A 878 -34.65 22.75 -26.21
C LEU A 878 -34.55 21.31 -26.71
N ALA A 879 -35.51 20.91 -27.55
CA ALA A 879 -35.40 19.70 -28.37
C ALA A 879 -35.42 20.09 -29.86
N GLU A 880 -34.35 19.84 -30.60
CA GLU A 880 -34.16 20.40 -31.95
C GLU A 880 -33.67 19.36 -32.96
N VAL A 881 -34.30 19.31 -34.14
CA VAL A 881 -33.75 18.66 -35.33
C VAL A 881 -33.29 19.74 -36.30
N ALA A 882 -32.00 19.79 -36.62
CA ALA A 882 -31.44 20.80 -37.52
C ALA A 882 -31.80 20.54 -38.99
N SER A 883 -31.54 21.51 -39.86
CA SER A 883 -31.92 21.46 -41.29
C SER A 883 -31.19 20.35 -42.07
N GLY A 884 -31.85 19.79 -43.08
CA GLY A 884 -31.27 18.81 -44.00
C GLY A 884 -31.23 17.37 -43.49
N SER A 885 -31.53 17.13 -42.21
CA SER A 885 -31.55 15.79 -41.63
C SER A 885 -32.67 14.92 -42.22
N THR A 886 -32.46 13.62 -42.31
CA THR A 886 -33.47 12.63 -42.68
C THR A 886 -33.72 11.70 -41.50
N ILE A 887 -34.97 11.59 -41.05
CA ILE A 887 -35.34 10.69 -39.93
C ILE A 887 -36.43 9.73 -40.40
N THR A 888 -36.17 8.43 -40.25
CA THR A 888 -37.12 7.36 -40.50
C THR A 888 -37.34 6.59 -39.21
N SER A 889 -38.61 6.41 -38.83
CA SER A 889 -39.04 5.57 -37.70
C SER A 889 -40.10 4.57 -38.19
N GLY A 890 -39.99 3.31 -37.76
CA GLY A 890 -40.98 2.27 -38.09
C GLY A 890 -42.31 2.40 -37.32
N ASP A 891 -42.31 3.08 -36.17
CA ASP A 891 -43.52 3.40 -35.41
C ASP A 891 -43.61 4.90 -35.06
N THR A 892 -43.21 5.31 -33.85
CA THR A 892 -43.39 6.71 -33.40
C THR A 892 -42.16 7.58 -33.66
N LEU A 893 -42.35 8.82 -34.12
CA LEU A 893 -41.35 9.90 -34.06
C LEU A 893 -41.83 10.98 -33.09
N LYS A 894 -41.09 11.22 -32.00
CA LYS A 894 -41.43 12.21 -30.99
C LYS A 894 -40.28 13.17 -30.72
N VAL A 895 -40.54 14.47 -30.83
CA VAL A 895 -39.64 15.56 -30.42
C VAL A 895 -40.31 16.36 -29.31
N HIS A 896 -39.69 16.40 -28.12
CA HIS A 896 -40.35 16.91 -26.93
C HIS A 896 -39.40 17.70 -26.03
N ALA A 897 -39.85 18.86 -25.55
CA ALA A 897 -39.17 19.64 -24.53
C ALA A 897 -40.14 19.92 -23.37
N THR A 898 -39.79 19.50 -22.16
CA THR A 898 -40.60 19.69 -20.93
C THR A 898 -39.78 20.43 -19.88
N SER A 899 -40.35 21.45 -19.24
CA SER A 899 -39.66 22.16 -18.16
C SER A 899 -40.55 22.42 -16.96
N THR A 900 -39.97 22.31 -15.77
CA THR A 900 -40.58 22.68 -14.49
C THR A 900 -39.61 23.51 -13.65
N ALA A 901 -40.14 24.46 -12.87
CA ALA A 901 -39.34 25.31 -12.01
C ALA A 901 -40.12 25.75 -10.76
N ASP A 902 -39.48 25.67 -9.59
CA ASP A 902 -39.99 26.14 -8.30
C ASP A 902 -38.96 27.07 -7.64
N VAL A 903 -39.29 28.36 -7.50
CA VAL A 903 -38.37 29.38 -6.99
C VAL A 903 -38.98 30.08 -5.77
N ARG A 904 -38.45 29.79 -4.58
CA ARG A 904 -38.94 30.27 -3.28
C ARG A 904 -37.94 31.19 -2.59
N SER A 905 -38.46 32.19 -1.89
CA SER A 905 -37.64 33.16 -1.16
C SER A 905 -38.35 33.66 0.10
N PHE A 906 -37.71 33.53 1.26
CA PHE A 906 -38.28 33.87 2.58
C PHE A 906 -37.37 34.79 3.40
N ALA A 907 -37.76 36.05 3.62
CA ALA A 907 -37.04 36.98 4.49
C ALA A 907 -37.82 37.27 5.77
N TYR A 908 -37.20 37.06 6.92
CA TYR A 908 -37.79 37.31 8.24
C TYR A 908 -36.94 38.32 9.01
N ALA A 909 -37.52 39.48 9.35
CA ALA A 909 -36.91 40.45 10.25
C ALA A 909 -37.75 40.58 11.52
N PHE A 910 -37.14 40.33 12.68
CA PHE A 910 -37.81 40.43 13.97
C PHE A 910 -37.19 41.60 14.75
N ALA A 911 -37.97 42.57 15.20
CA ALA A 911 -37.49 43.64 16.07
C ALA A 911 -38.36 43.67 17.34
N GLY A 912 -37.84 43.19 18.46
CA GLY A 912 -38.56 43.11 19.74
C GLY A 912 -37.92 43.97 20.82
N ALA A 913 -38.74 44.76 21.54
CA ALA A 913 -38.31 45.43 22.76
C ALA A 913 -38.76 44.61 23.98
N GLY A 914 -37.80 44.00 24.67
CA GLY A 914 -38.05 43.39 25.98
C GLY A 914 -37.99 44.48 27.05
N ILE A 915 -39.05 44.59 27.86
CA ILE A 915 -39.02 45.41 29.09
C ILE A 915 -38.33 44.62 30.19
#